data_AF-A0A937A4G3-F1
#
_entry.id   AF-A0A937A4G3-F1
#
_cell.length_a   1.000
_cell.length_b   1.000
_cell.length_c   1.000
_cell.angle_alpha   90.00
_cell.angle_beta   90.00
_cell.angle_gamma   90.00
#
_symmetry.space_group_name_H-M   'P 1'
#
loop_
_entity.id
_entity.type
_entity.pdbx_description
1 polymer ?
#
loop_
_entity_poly.entity_id
_entity_poly.type
_entity_poly.pdbx_seq_one_letter_code
_entity_poly.pdbx_strand_id
1 'polypeptide(L)'
;MAAKTERAGSQPNLSPGVEDAAARGEYHFLDVGDERYGECILVVFGKVRILIDGSHRADMRSRNGRPSVPDQLAEILNEPAPHRITLVVVTHGHADHIGCLPELLSTGVIAPEWALITDRKLGFGRTLDDDSDVSDLASDPRARLAAVWREEDASDLDDAALSEFIDTVTSVESRYAEFIENLESAGVTVVEHRGDLKLPKKLAEILKPTGASLLGPSEDQLLLCAQQIATTNQDAFELADALMRVDASIDDVRLYRAAVANVDRLSDSSRNPRGSGMNCQSITFAFGPRNARVLLAGDMQFTAPGVKGVDKEMQALRDRVIAAGPYIVFKTTHHTSDNGQDDELLTQLGDPPIIVHSGGRNDSGHPDKEVLELLEARRAGIKFARTDRNGRITVRPQLELKEAIETRGRINNFTVNPKSSDEPPTPAAPTPAAIVQATVQGAGPQIVIVNLPPGPIDMTVAGVEIQVRHGANDRSAASAFPSKSPGGTPGGTGGLPTIARSSLRRPVVLGSSVSLGGGRELPDLLFVTNKRRLENGIGKTEAGAALDAVLAAKQKVVEVGDDPVEAAKAVSSLLARDSTYKGVVILGGYDVVPSQIVDVLEPAVRRSLGSDIGDVDEDHFIVWSDEAYGDTDGDHIGELPVSRIPDARDARMFHRALSSRGVNPSKLQRFGVRNLARPFAADVWPALAGSTPLNVSASFLHTDANPQDLETAQLHYLMLHGSWRDGWMFLGEKKDRTYTDAFFATAVPQQFDGLAFAGCCWGALTVSQRARDAGSATQIAPRVVERSIALSYLNAGGNAFVGCTGAHYSGPDTDPDVNYATHMHRAFWKALPVTRYSAASALHAARTEYSADIATRAGDMETLDLARRLKNRAQFTCLGLGW
;
A
#
# COMPACT_ATOMS: atom_id res chain seq x y z
N MET A 1 43.16 -16.28 51.97
CA MET A 1 42.20 -15.35 51.34
C MET A 1 41.31 -16.16 50.42
N ALA A 2 40.01 -15.90 50.50
CA ALA A 2 38.95 -16.78 50.06
C ALA A 2 38.53 -16.54 48.60
N ALA A 3 38.19 -17.62 47.90
CA ALA A 3 37.07 -17.66 46.96
C ALA A 3 36.53 -19.09 46.97
N LYS A 4 35.34 -19.24 47.57
CA LYS A 4 34.58 -20.49 47.67
C LYS A 4 33.90 -20.76 46.34
N THR A 5 34.02 -22.01 45.89
CA THR A 5 33.13 -22.67 44.93
C THR A 5 31.72 -22.76 45.53
N GLU A 6 30.76 -22.03 44.94
CA GLU A 6 29.34 -22.16 45.27
C GLU A 6 28.60 -23.02 44.26
N ARG A 7 27.63 -23.74 44.83
CA ARG A 7 26.91 -24.90 44.35
C ARG A 7 25.91 -24.55 43.25
N ALA A 8 25.70 -25.52 42.37
CA ALA A 8 24.52 -25.64 41.53
C ALA A 8 23.25 -25.47 42.38
N GLY A 9 22.50 -24.41 42.08
CA GLY A 9 21.18 -24.14 42.65
C GLY A 9 20.16 -25.15 42.15
N SER A 10 19.47 -25.74 43.12
CA SER A 10 18.36 -26.67 43.02
C SER A 10 17.28 -26.25 42.02
N GLN A 11 16.97 -27.12 41.05
CA GLN A 11 15.67 -27.14 40.40
C GLN A 11 14.58 -27.34 41.47
N PRO A 12 13.46 -26.61 41.43
CA PRO A 12 12.32 -26.93 42.27
C PRO A 12 11.76 -28.28 41.81
N ASN A 13 11.90 -29.27 42.69
CA ASN A 13 11.38 -30.61 42.55
C ASN A 13 9.85 -30.53 42.61
N LEU A 14 9.19 -30.34 41.46
CA LEU A 14 7.74 -30.51 41.32
C LEU A 14 7.45 -32.00 41.39
N SER A 15 7.20 -32.49 42.61
CA SER A 15 6.55 -33.77 42.83
C SER A 15 5.29 -33.86 41.97
N PRO A 16 5.06 -34.96 41.23
CA PRO A 16 3.85 -35.12 40.42
C PRO A 16 2.65 -35.16 41.37
N GLY A 17 1.94 -34.04 41.44
CA GLY A 17 0.71 -33.94 42.21
C GLY A 17 -0.31 -34.90 41.62
N VAL A 18 -0.73 -35.85 42.45
CA VAL A 18 -1.76 -36.86 42.19
C VAL A 18 -3.16 -36.23 41.90
N GLU A 19 -3.28 -34.90 41.88
CA GLU A 19 -4.51 -34.16 41.54
C GLU A 19 -4.70 -33.87 40.02
N ASP A 20 -3.67 -33.98 39.17
CA ASP A 20 -3.77 -33.62 37.74
C ASP A 20 -4.61 -34.64 36.93
N ALA A 21 -4.77 -35.87 37.43
CA ALA A 21 -5.34 -36.99 36.64
C ALA A 21 -6.87 -36.97 36.42
N ALA A 22 -7.62 -35.98 36.94
CA ALA A 22 -9.08 -36.01 36.96
C ALA A 22 -9.78 -35.12 35.90
N ALA A 23 -9.07 -34.18 35.26
CA ALA A 23 -9.68 -33.24 34.34
C ALA A 23 -9.97 -33.89 32.97
N ARG A 24 -11.25 -34.22 32.74
CA ARG A 24 -11.75 -34.80 31.48
C ARG A 24 -12.41 -33.70 30.66
N GLY A 25 -11.67 -33.18 29.68
CA GLY A 25 -12.16 -32.18 28.75
C GLY A 25 -12.83 -32.82 27.52
N GLU A 26 -13.89 -32.19 27.04
CA GLU A 26 -14.40 -32.38 25.67
C GLU A 26 -14.20 -31.08 24.91
N TYR A 27 -13.64 -31.18 23.71
CA TYR A 27 -13.31 -30.04 22.87
C TYR A 27 -14.09 -30.18 21.57
N HIS A 28 -15.07 -29.31 21.38
CA HIS A 28 -15.92 -29.31 20.19
C HIS A 28 -15.48 -28.16 19.28
N PHE A 29 -14.78 -28.51 18.21
CA PHE A 29 -14.48 -27.59 17.12
C PHE A 29 -15.70 -27.55 16.21
N LEU A 30 -16.40 -26.43 16.20
CA LEU A 30 -17.68 -26.31 15.50
C LEU A 30 -17.48 -26.25 13.99
N ASP A 31 -18.51 -26.64 13.26
CA ASP A 31 -18.59 -26.37 11.82
C ASP A 31 -18.77 -24.86 11.61
N VAL A 32 -17.84 -24.25 10.89
CA VAL A 32 -17.74 -22.80 10.64
C VAL A 32 -18.26 -22.39 9.26
N GLY A 33 -19.02 -23.29 8.61
CA GLY A 33 -19.70 -22.97 7.37
C GLY A 33 -18.82 -23.11 6.12
N ASP A 34 -19.16 -22.33 5.10
CA ASP A 34 -18.49 -22.37 3.80
C ASP A 34 -17.51 -21.22 3.59
N GLU A 35 -17.63 -20.12 4.34
CA GLU A 35 -16.73 -18.96 4.25
C GLU A 35 -15.30 -19.35 4.64
N ARG A 36 -14.29 -18.71 4.03
CA ARG A 36 -12.88 -18.99 4.32
C ARG A 36 -12.54 -18.64 5.77
N TYR A 37 -11.52 -19.27 6.35
CA TYR A 37 -11.16 -19.07 7.76
C TYR A 37 -12.28 -19.46 8.74
N GLY A 38 -12.31 -18.86 9.94
CA GLY A 38 -13.31 -19.10 10.96
C GLY A 38 -12.86 -20.03 12.09
N GLU A 39 -13.11 -19.59 13.31
CA GLU A 39 -12.91 -20.39 14.52
C GLU A 39 -14.07 -20.25 15.50
N CYS A 40 -14.63 -21.37 15.95
CA CYS A 40 -15.49 -21.42 17.13
C CYS A 40 -15.32 -22.75 17.85
N ILE A 41 -14.93 -22.70 19.12
CA ILE A 41 -14.60 -23.89 19.90
C ILE A 41 -15.36 -23.85 21.22
N LEU A 42 -16.16 -24.89 21.49
CA LEU A 42 -16.75 -25.11 22.80
C LEU A 42 -15.92 -26.13 23.58
N VAL A 43 -15.35 -25.71 24.70
CA VAL A 43 -14.60 -26.56 25.63
C VAL A 43 -15.44 -26.85 26.86
N VAL A 44 -15.58 -28.12 27.22
CA VAL A 44 -16.44 -28.57 28.32
C VAL A 44 -15.65 -29.41 29.32
N PHE A 45 -15.60 -28.95 30.57
CA PHE A 45 -15.07 -29.67 31.72
C PHE A 45 -16.16 -29.76 32.79
N GLY A 46 -17.01 -30.79 32.70
CA GLY A 46 -18.17 -30.94 33.57
C GLY A 46 -19.12 -29.74 33.46
N LYS A 47 -19.14 -28.87 34.49
CA LYS A 47 -19.97 -27.65 34.52
C LYS A 47 -19.25 -26.39 34.01
N VAL A 48 -17.94 -26.46 33.81
CA VAL A 48 -17.16 -25.35 33.25
C VAL A 48 -17.26 -25.46 31.73
N ARG A 49 -17.84 -24.43 31.11
CA ARG A 49 -18.02 -24.34 29.66
C ARG A 49 -17.32 -23.09 29.16
N ILE A 50 -16.40 -23.23 28.22
CA ILE A 50 -15.62 -22.13 27.65
C ILE A 50 -15.96 -22.07 26.17
N LEU A 51 -16.47 -20.94 25.71
CA LEU A 51 -16.68 -20.69 24.29
C LEU A 51 -15.55 -19.79 23.80
N ILE A 52 -14.77 -20.27 22.84
CA ILE A 52 -13.63 -19.55 22.27
C ILE A 52 -14.02 -19.16 20.85
N ASP A 53 -14.05 -17.86 20.60
CA ASP A 53 -14.38 -17.22 19.32
C ASP A 53 -15.78 -17.57 18.78
N GLY A 54 -16.12 -16.95 17.65
CA GLY A 54 -17.47 -16.82 17.11
C GLY A 54 -17.63 -17.13 15.64
N SER A 55 -16.61 -17.64 14.96
CA SER A 55 -16.63 -17.92 13.52
C SER A 55 -17.05 -16.68 12.70
N HIS A 56 -17.84 -16.83 11.64
CA HIS A 56 -18.40 -15.74 10.87
C HIS A 56 -19.73 -15.27 11.45
N ARG A 57 -20.04 -13.98 11.25
CA ARG A 57 -21.36 -13.43 11.63
C ARG A 57 -22.52 -14.23 11.06
N ALA A 58 -22.36 -14.70 9.83
CA ALA A 58 -23.43 -15.38 9.12
C ALA A 58 -23.64 -16.85 9.57
N ASP A 59 -22.79 -17.38 10.45
CA ASP A 59 -22.97 -18.68 11.10
C ASP A 59 -23.98 -18.66 12.24
N MET A 60 -24.62 -17.51 12.49
CA MET A 60 -25.88 -17.43 13.24
C MET A 60 -27.01 -18.26 12.63
N ARG A 61 -26.92 -18.61 11.35
CA ARG A 61 -27.98 -19.32 10.62
C ARG A 61 -27.41 -20.48 9.81
N SER A 62 -28.20 -21.55 9.71
CA SER A 62 -27.86 -22.72 8.92
C SER A 62 -27.88 -22.36 7.43
N ARG A 63 -26.82 -22.73 6.69
CA ARG A 63 -26.63 -22.38 5.27
C ARG A 63 -26.02 -23.56 4.52
N ASN A 64 -26.45 -23.79 3.29
CA ASN A 64 -25.93 -24.84 2.39
C ASN A 64 -25.85 -26.25 3.02
N GLY A 65 -26.79 -26.58 3.90
CA GLY A 65 -26.83 -27.87 4.59
C GLY A 65 -25.86 -28.00 5.77
N ARG A 66 -25.15 -26.93 6.13
CA ARG A 66 -24.33 -26.85 7.34
C ARG A 66 -25.12 -26.21 8.50
N PRO A 67 -24.95 -26.74 9.73
CA PRO A 67 -25.68 -26.26 10.90
C PRO A 67 -25.12 -24.92 11.40
N SER A 68 -25.98 -24.06 11.91
CA SER A 68 -25.57 -22.81 12.57
C SER A 68 -24.80 -23.08 13.87
N VAL A 69 -24.01 -22.11 14.33
CA VAL A 69 -23.38 -22.16 15.66
C VAL A 69 -24.43 -22.36 16.77
N PRO A 70 -25.55 -21.60 16.82
CA PRO A 70 -26.64 -21.86 17.76
C PRO A 70 -27.17 -23.30 17.74
N ASP A 71 -27.43 -23.87 16.55
CA ASP A 71 -27.97 -25.22 16.43
C ASP A 71 -26.97 -26.26 16.94
N GLN A 72 -25.68 -26.07 16.64
CA GLN A 72 -24.62 -26.94 17.14
C GLN A 72 -24.47 -26.85 18.67
N LEU A 73 -24.52 -25.65 19.24
CA LEU A 73 -24.49 -25.46 20.70
C LEU A 73 -25.68 -26.14 21.37
N ALA A 74 -26.88 -25.98 20.81
CA ALA A 74 -28.09 -26.63 21.31
C ALA A 74 -28.00 -28.16 21.23
N GLU A 75 -27.44 -28.71 20.14
CA GLU A 75 -27.22 -30.15 19.99
C GLU A 75 -26.20 -30.69 21.00
N ILE A 76 -25.07 -30.01 21.18
CA ILE A 76 -23.99 -30.45 22.09
C ILE A 76 -24.44 -30.36 23.55
N LEU A 77 -25.04 -29.24 23.93
CA LEU A 77 -25.40 -28.96 25.33
C LEU A 77 -26.73 -29.63 25.73
N ASN A 78 -27.59 -29.92 24.75
CA ASN A 78 -28.86 -30.62 24.92
C ASN A 78 -29.74 -30.01 26.04
N GLU A 79 -29.81 -28.68 26.06
CA GLU A 79 -30.59 -27.87 27.01
C GLU A 79 -31.17 -26.65 26.27
N PRO A 80 -32.26 -26.02 26.75
CA PRO A 80 -32.78 -24.82 26.11
C PRO A 80 -31.86 -23.61 26.32
N ALA A 81 -31.80 -22.72 25.33
CA ALA A 81 -31.15 -21.41 25.45
C ALA A 81 -31.86 -20.49 26.48
N PRO A 82 -31.15 -19.52 27.08
CA PRO A 82 -29.72 -19.23 26.94
C PRO A 82 -28.83 -20.29 27.60
N HIS A 83 -27.82 -20.74 26.86
CA HIS A 83 -26.82 -21.66 27.36
C HIS A 83 -25.88 -20.96 28.33
N ARG A 84 -25.73 -21.51 29.54
CA ARG A 84 -24.76 -21.00 30.50
C ARG A 84 -23.34 -21.24 29.98
N ILE A 85 -22.57 -20.17 29.78
CA ILE A 85 -21.16 -20.20 29.40
C ILE A 85 -20.34 -19.63 30.57
N THR A 86 -19.37 -20.39 31.06
CA THR A 86 -18.54 -19.95 32.20
C THR A 86 -17.57 -18.85 31.79
N LEU A 87 -16.97 -18.98 30.60
CA LEU A 87 -16.04 -18.01 30.04
C LEU A 87 -16.25 -17.93 28.53
N VAL A 88 -16.44 -16.72 28.01
CA VAL A 88 -16.21 -16.44 26.58
C VAL A 88 -14.77 -15.97 26.43
N VAL A 89 -14.06 -16.49 25.44
CA VAL A 89 -12.74 -16.02 25.05
C VAL A 89 -12.83 -15.43 23.64
N VAL A 90 -12.31 -14.22 23.47
CA VAL A 90 -12.09 -13.63 22.13
C VAL A 90 -10.60 -13.52 21.93
N THR A 91 -10.05 -14.36 21.06
CA THR A 91 -8.59 -14.50 20.90
C THR A 91 -7.97 -13.24 20.33
N HIS A 92 -8.57 -12.65 19.29
CA HIS A 92 -8.13 -11.40 18.66
C HIS A 92 -9.26 -10.75 17.84
N GLY A 93 -8.94 -9.66 17.12
CA GLY A 93 -9.90 -8.72 16.55
C GLY A 93 -10.44 -9.00 15.14
N HIS A 94 -10.08 -10.12 14.51
CA HIS A 94 -10.54 -10.44 13.14
C HIS A 94 -12.02 -10.81 13.09
N ALA A 95 -12.63 -10.57 11.92
CA ALA A 95 -14.07 -10.74 11.70
C ALA A 95 -14.56 -12.18 11.92
N ASP A 96 -13.75 -13.16 11.57
CA ASP A 96 -14.02 -14.60 11.65
C ASP A 96 -13.70 -15.21 13.04
N HIS A 97 -13.28 -14.37 13.98
CA HIS A 97 -13.10 -14.70 15.40
C HIS A 97 -14.12 -14.01 16.30
N ILE A 98 -14.39 -12.71 16.10
CA ILE A 98 -15.48 -12.03 16.82
C ILE A 98 -16.83 -12.56 16.33
N GLY A 99 -16.99 -12.65 15.01
CA GLY A 99 -18.00 -13.48 14.39
C GLY A 99 -19.42 -13.21 14.83
N CYS A 100 -20.10 -14.28 15.20
CA CYS A 100 -21.46 -14.25 15.69
C CYS A 100 -21.60 -14.06 17.21
N LEU A 101 -20.51 -13.87 17.98
CA LEU A 101 -20.59 -13.70 19.43
C LEU A 101 -21.53 -12.57 19.88
N PRO A 102 -21.54 -11.37 19.24
CA PRO A 102 -22.46 -10.30 19.60
C PRO A 102 -23.93 -10.73 19.47
N GLU A 103 -24.28 -11.42 18.39
CA GLU A 103 -25.62 -11.93 18.14
C GLU A 103 -25.99 -13.10 19.07
N LEU A 104 -25.04 -13.99 19.40
CA LEU A 104 -25.28 -15.08 20.36
C LEU A 104 -25.68 -14.54 21.74
N LEU A 105 -25.05 -13.45 22.19
CA LEU A 105 -25.39 -12.80 23.46
C LEU A 105 -26.73 -12.04 23.36
N SER A 106 -26.85 -11.13 22.39
CA SER A 106 -28.00 -10.22 22.29
C SER A 106 -29.32 -10.93 22.00
N THR A 107 -29.28 -12.06 21.29
CA THR A 107 -30.46 -12.90 21.03
C THR A 107 -30.75 -13.92 22.12
N GLY A 108 -29.93 -13.97 23.18
CA GLY A 108 -30.12 -14.88 24.31
C GLY A 108 -29.84 -16.34 23.99
N VAL A 109 -28.92 -16.62 23.06
CA VAL A 109 -28.43 -18.00 22.80
C VAL A 109 -27.44 -18.41 23.89
N ILE A 110 -26.60 -17.48 24.34
CA ILE A 110 -25.63 -17.71 25.43
C ILE A 110 -25.84 -16.72 26.59
N ALA A 111 -25.49 -17.16 27.79
CA ALA A 111 -25.38 -16.34 29.00
C ALA A 111 -23.99 -16.55 29.62
N PRO A 112 -23.00 -15.71 29.26
CA PRO A 112 -21.66 -15.74 29.82
C PRO A 112 -21.63 -15.30 31.29
N GLU A 113 -20.70 -15.82 32.08
CA GLU A 113 -20.40 -15.32 33.44
C GLU A 113 -19.12 -14.45 33.47
N TRP A 114 -18.14 -14.84 32.65
CA TRP A 114 -16.90 -14.11 32.43
C TRP A 114 -16.63 -13.95 30.93
N ALA A 115 -15.87 -12.92 30.59
CA ALA A 115 -15.28 -12.76 29.27
C ALA A 115 -13.79 -12.44 29.43
N LEU A 116 -12.91 -13.17 28.74
CA LEU A 116 -11.49 -12.84 28.60
C LEU A 116 -11.24 -12.53 27.14
N ILE A 117 -10.93 -11.29 26.85
CA ILE A 117 -11.02 -10.78 25.49
C ILE A 117 -9.75 -10.02 25.11
N THR A 118 -9.42 -9.97 23.82
CA THR A 118 -8.41 -9.01 23.33
C THR A 118 -8.82 -7.58 23.73
N ASP A 119 -7.84 -6.72 24.02
CA ASP A 119 -8.13 -5.36 24.48
C ASP A 119 -8.83 -4.57 23.37
N ARG A 120 -9.91 -3.86 23.73
CA ARG A 120 -10.79 -3.21 22.73
C ARG A 120 -10.12 -2.08 21.95
N LYS A 121 -9.01 -1.54 22.48
CA LYS A 121 -8.24 -0.45 21.84
C LYS A 121 -7.01 -1.02 21.14
N LEU A 122 -6.18 -1.79 21.85
CA LEU A 122 -4.97 -2.39 21.28
C LEU A 122 -5.30 -3.36 20.13
N GLY A 123 -6.44 -4.05 20.21
CA GLY A 123 -6.98 -4.95 19.19
C GLY A 123 -7.13 -4.32 17.80
N PHE A 124 -7.34 -3.00 17.75
CA PHE A 124 -7.60 -2.25 16.52
C PHE A 124 -6.55 -1.14 16.28
N GLY A 125 -5.43 -1.17 17.01
CA GLY A 125 -4.33 -0.23 16.84
C GLY A 125 -4.61 1.17 17.37
N ARG A 126 -5.43 1.30 18.41
CA ARG A 126 -5.70 2.58 19.10
C ARG A 126 -4.81 2.78 20.31
N THR A 127 -4.55 4.04 20.65
CA THR A 127 -3.94 4.39 21.94
C THR A 127 -4.96 4.20 23.08
N LEU A 128 -4.48 3.93 24.29
CA LEU A 128 -5.37 3.66 25.44
C LEU A 128 -6.22 4.88 25.84
N ASP A 129 -5.76 6.07 25.46
CA ASP A 129 -6.32 7.40 25.69
C ASP A 129 -7.15 7.91 24.49
N ASP A 130 -7.30 7.12 23.43
CA ASP A 130 -8.24 7.40 22.33
C ASP A 130 -9.68 7.10 22.77
N ASP A 131 -10.48 8.15 22.98
CA ASP A 131 -11.91 8.07 23.34
C ASP A 131 -12.82 8.44 22.16
N SER A 132 -12.33 8.31 20.92
CA SER A 132 -13.16 8.55 19.73
C SER A 132 -14.32 7.55 19.63
N ASP A 133 -15.49 8.07 19.23
CA ASP A 133 -16.66 7.25 18.96
C ASP A 133 -16.42 6.43 17.69
N VAL A 134 -16.43 5.10 17.82
CA VAL A 134 -16.19 4.18 16.70
C VAL A 134 -17.43 3.94 15.85
N SER A 135 -18.61 4.43 16.26
CA SER A 135 -19.86 4.26 15.52
C SER A 135 -19.90 5.07 14.22
N ASP A 136 -19.29 6.27 14.20
CA ASP A 136 -19.24 7.15 13.04
C ASP A 136 -18.22 6.70 11.98
N LEU A 137 -17.24 5.87 12.38
CA LEU A 137 -16.14 5.42 11.51
C LEU A 137 -16.61 4.56 10.34
N ALA A 138 -17.71 3.82 10.49
CA ALA A 138 -18.23 2.97 9.42
C ALA A 138 -18.70 3.78 8.18
N SER A 139 -18.88 5.10 8.32
CA SER A 139 -19.31 6.01 7.26
C SER A 139 -18.16 6.74 6.55
N ASP A 140 -16.96 6.74 7.12
CA ASP A 140 -15.77 7.36 6.52
C ASP A 140 -15.07 6.36 5.59
N PRO A 141 -14.97 6.62 4.27
CA PRO A 141 -14.32 5.71 3.33
C PRO A 141 -12.87 5.35 3.70
N ARG A 142 -12.16 6.23 4.43
CA ARG A 142 -10.80 5.98 4.91
C ARG A 142 -10.79 4.92 6.01
N ALA A 143 -11.71 5.05 6.96
CA ALA A 143 -11.93 4.06 8.02
C ALA A 143 -12.45 2.74 7.46
N ARG A 144 -13.28 2.79 6.42
CA ARG A 144 -13.74 1.60 5.72
C ARG A 144 -12.58 0.86 5.04
N LEU A 145 -11.71 1.57 4.33
CA LEU A 145 -10.50 0.98 3.76
C LEU A 145 -9.59 0.40 4.85
N ALA A 146 -9.34 1.15 5.93
CA ALA A 146 -8.51 0.68 7.03
C ALA A 146 -9.04 -0.60 7.69
N ALA A 147 -10.35 -0.71 7.91
CA ALA A 147 -10.96 -1.92 8.46
C ALA A 147 -10.67 -3.15 7.59
N VAL A 148 -10.79 -3.03 6.26
CA VAL A 148 -10.48 -4.10 5.31
C VAL A 148 -8.99 -4.36 5.22
N TRP A 149 -8.16 -3.32 5.36
CA TRP A 149 -6.70 -3.39 5.27
C TRP A 149 -6.06 -4.12 6.44
N ARG A 150 -6.72 -4.04 7.60
CA ARG A 150 -6.37 -4.74 8.82
C ARG A 150 -6.58 -6.25 8.67
N GLU A 151 -7.62 -6.67 7.96
CA GLU A 151 -7.96 -8.08 7.74
C GLU A 151 -6.96 -8.81 6.82
N GLU A 152 -7.10 -10.13 6.71
CA GLU A 152 -6.34 -10.95 5.76
C GLU A 152 -6.61 -10.54 4.30
N ASP A 153 -5.71 -10.90 3.39
CA ASP A 153 -5.84 -10.49 1.97
C ASP A 153 -7.11 -11.06 1.32
N ALA A 154 -8.00 -10.14 0.92
CA ALA A 154 -9.24 -10.42 0.21
C ALA A 154 -9.15 -10.13 -1.31
N SER A 155 -7.94 -9.98 -1.85
CA SER A 155 -7.70 -9.60 -3.26
C SER A 155 -8.18 -10.64 -4.29
N ASP A 156 -8.41 -11.88 -3.88
CA ASP A 156 -8.88 -12.97 -4.74
C ASP A 156 -10.41 -13.13 -4.77
N LEU A 157 -11.15 -12.46 -3.87
CA LEU A 157 -12.62 -12.40 -3.93
C LEU A 157 -13.06 -11.71 -5.22
N ASP A 158 -14.23 -12.06 -5.77
CA ASP A 158 -14.87 -11.25 -6.82
C ASP A 158 -15.47 -9.96 -6.24
N ASP A 159 -15.91 -9.03 -7.08
CA ASP A 159 -16.35 -7.71 -6.61
C ASP A 159 -17.63 -7.75 -5.75
N ALA A 160 -18.51 -8.74 -5.96
CA ALA A 160 -19.72 -8.88 -5.15
C ALA A 160 -19.39 -9.44 -3.77
N ALA A 161 -18.59 -10.51 -3.72
CA ALA A 161 -18.09 -11.10 -2.49
C ALA A 161 -17.20 -10.14 -1.70
N LEU A 162 -16.36 -9.35 -2.39
CA LEU A 162 -15.53 -8.32 -1.78
C LEU A 162 -16.39 -7.21 -1.18
N SER A 163 -17.46 -6.75 -1.86
CA SER A 163 -18.36 -5.74 -1.30
C SER A 163 -19.02 -6.23 0.01
N GLU A 164 -19.50 -7.48 0.04
CA GLU A 164 -20.10 -8.07 1.24
C GLU A 164 -19.06 -8.25 2.38
N PHE A 165 -17.84 -8.63 2.02
CA PHE A 165 -16.72 -8.70 2.96
C PHE A 165 -16.42 -7.33 3.56
N ILE A 166 -16.29 -6.28 2.73
CA ILE A 166 -16.06 -4.89 3.19
C ILE A 166 -17.17 -4.46 4.16
N ASP A 167 -18.43 -4.66 3.82
CA ASP A 167 -19.54 -4.30 4.71
C ASP A 167 -19.51 -5.07 6.04
N THR A 168 -19.05 -6.31 6.02
CA THR A 168 -18.91 -7.11 7.24
C THR A 168 -17.80 -6.57 8.13
N VAL A 169 -16.59 -6.42 7.60
CA VAL A 169 -15.38 -6.07 8.38
C VAL A 169 -15.42 -4.64 8.90
N THR A 170 -16.06 -3.72 8.17
CA THR A 170 -16.22 -2.31 8.60
C THR A 170 -17.07 -2.15 9.85
N SER A 171 -17.89 -3.15 10.19
CA SER A 171 -18.71 -3.15 11.40
C SER A 171 -18.09 -3.88 12.59
N VAL A 172 -16.96 -4.58 12.41
CA VAL A 172 -16.41 -5.48 13.44
C VAL A 172 -16.04 -4.74 14.71
N GLU A 173 -15.33 -3.62 14.58
CA GLU A 173 -14.84 -2.84 15.72
C GLU A 173 -15.98 -2.24 16.55
N SER A 174 -17.01 -1.67 15.91
CA SER A 174 -18.18 -1.13 16.60
C SER A 174 -19.05 -2.22 17.21
N ARG A 175 -19.28 -3.33 16.49
CA ARG A 175 -20.00 -4.51 17.04
C ARG A 175 -19.27 -5.12 18.23
N TYR A 176 -17.94 -5.09 18.22
CA TYR A 176 -17.13 -5.59 19.32
C TYR A 176 -17.24 -4.67 20.55
N ALA A 177 -17.14 -3.35 20.36
CA ALA A 177 -17.38 -2.40 21.43
C ALA A 177 -18.78 -2.57 22.05
N GLU A 178 -19.82 -2.67 21.21
CA GLU A 178 -21.20 -2.91 21.63
C GLU A 178 -21.35 -4.27 22.34
N PHE A 179 -20.68 -5.31 21.86
CA PHE A 179 -20.67 -6.62 22.52
C PHE A 179 -20.11 -6.53 23.94
N ILE A 180 -19.01 -5.79 24.13
CA ILE A 180 -18.41 -5.62 25.45
C ILE A 180 -19.34 -4.82 26.38
N GLU A 181 -19.95 -3.74 25.89
CA GLU A 181 -20.94 -2.98 26.65
C GLU A 181 -22.17 -3.82 27.03
N ASN A 182 -22.62 -4.70 26.12
CA ASN A 182 -23.72 -5.62 26.37
C ASN A 182 -23.34 -6.70 27.39
N LEU A 183 -22.09 -7.19 27.38
CA LEU A 183 -21.57 -8.10 28.40
C LEU A 183 -21.58 -7.42 29.78
N GLU A 184 -21.03 -6.21 29.87
CA GLU A 184 -20.99 -5.43 31.11
C GLU A 184 -22.41 -5.14 31.63
N SER A 185 -23.32 -4.76 30.73
CA SER A 185 -24.74 -4.49 31.03
C SER A 185 -25.50 -5.73 31.50
N ALA A 186 -25.13 -6.91 30.99
CA ALA A 186 -25.65 -8.20 31.43
C ALA A 186 -25.03 -8.68 32.76
N GLY A 187 -24.09 -7.91 33.34
CA GLY A 187 -23.42 -8.25 34.60
C GLY A 187 -22.29 -9.26 34.45
N VAL A 188 -21.81 -9.49 33.23
CA VAL A 188 -20.65 -10.35 32.95
C VAL A 188 -19.38 -9.65 33.42
N THR A 189 -18.46 -10.40 34.05
CA THR A 189 -17.15 -9.83 34.41
C THR A 189 -16.21 -9.90 33.20
N VAL A 190 -15.93 -8.74 32.60
CA VAL A 190 -15.02 -8.61 31.44
C VAL A 190 -13.59 -8.40 31.91
N VAL A 191 -12.66 -9.15 31.29
CA VAL A 191 -11.21 -9.06 31.48
C VAL A 191 -10.59 -8.81 30.12
N GLU A 192 -10.14 -7.57 29.89
CA GLU A 192 -9.37 -7.23 28.70
C GLU A 192 -7.90 -7.64 28.89
N HIS A 193 -7.39 -8.48 28.00
CA HIS A 193 -6.04 -9.02 28.09
C HIS A 193 -5.01 -7.96 27.70
N ARG A 194 -4.23 -7.52 28.69
CA ARG A 194 -3.16 -6.52 28.53
C ARG A 194 -1.77 -7.09 28.79
N GLY A 195 -1.61 -8.40 28.66
CA GLY A 195 -0.33 -9.08 28.82
C GLY A 195 -0.05 -9.66 30.22
N ASP A 196 -0.96 -9.49 31.18
CA ASP A 196 -0.87 -10.21 32.45
C ASP A 196 -1.15 -11.70 32.21
N LEU A 197 -0.12 -12.52 32.42
CA LEU A 197 -0.22 -13.98 32.25
C LEU A 197 -0.94 -14.65 33.43
N LYS A 198 -1.32 -13.89 34.47
CA LYS A 198 -2.12 -14.38 35.59
C LYS A 198 -3.58 -13.98 35.43
N LEU A 199 -4.45 -14.98 35.38
CA LEU A 199 -5.88 -14.76 35.43
C LEU A 199 -6.30 -14.15 36.78
N PRO A 200 -7.35 -13.30 36.82
CA PRO A 200 -7.93 -12.82 38.06
C PRO A 200 -8.22 -13.99 39.00
N LYS A 201 -7.88 -13.84 40.29
CA LYS A 201 -7.91 -14.95 41.28
C LYS A 201 -9.21 -15.76 41.26
N LYS A 202 -10.37 -15.08 41.16
CA LYS A 202 -11.68 -15.76 41.09
C LYS A 202 -11.84 -16.60 39.82
N LEU A 203 -11.44 -16.07 38.67
CA LEU A 203 -11.48 -16.78 37.40
C LEU A 203 -10.49 -17.96 37.41
N ALA A 204 -9.28 -17.77 37.94
CA ALA A 204 -8.30 -18.84 38.09
C ALA A 204 -8.84 -20.01 38.95
N GLU A 205 -9.53 -19.73 40.05
CA GLU A 205 -10.18 -20.78 40.87
C GLU A 205 -11.31 -21.50 40.12
N ILE A 206 -12.12 -20.77 39.33
CA ILE A 206 -13.18 -21.36 38.49
C ILE A 206 -12.59 -22.28 37.41
N LEU A 207 -11.49 -21.88 36.80
CA LEU A 207 -10.82 -22.65 35.74
C LEU A 207 -9.85 -23.71 36.28
N LYS A 208 -9.55 -23.74 37.58
CA LYS A 208 -8.66 -24.73 38.19
C LYS A 208 -8.98 -26.19 37.76
N PRO A 209 -10.25 -26.64 37.69
CA PRO A 209 -10.57 -28.00 37.24
C PRO A 209 -10.26 -28.30 35.77
N THR A 210 -10.04 -27.29 34.95
CA THR A 210 -9.73 -27.46 33.52
C THR A 210 -8.24 -27.59 33.25
N GLY A 211 -7.38 -27.31 34.24
CA GLY A 211 -5.93 -27.22 34.06
C GLY A 211 -5.49 -26.06 33.14
N ALA A 212 -6.36 -25.07 32.92
CA ALA A 212 -6.08 -23.94 32.03
C ALA A 212 -4.83 -23.16 32.46
N SER A 213 -3.96 -22.89 31.49
CA SER A 213 -2.78 -22.03 31.64
C SER A 213 -2.79 -20.99 30.52
N LEU A 214 -2.86 -19.71 30.90
CA LEU A 214 -2.71 -18.59 29.97
C LEU A 214 -1.23 -18.39 29.67
N LEU A 215 -0.84 -18.49 28.39
CA LEU A 215 0.56 -18.50 27.96
C LEU A 215 0.99 -17.19 27.30
N GLY A 216 0.05 -16.40 26.79
CA GLY A 216 0.33 -15.10 26.18
C GLY A 216 -0.86 -14.55 25.40
N PRO A 217 -0.64 -13.46 24.65
CA PRO A 217 0.63 -12.73 24.46
C PRO A 217 1.09 -11.93 25.69
N SER A 218 2.34 -11.45 25.71
CA SER A 218 2.83 -10.48 26.72
C SER A 218 2.44 -9.05 26.38
N GLU A 219 2.60 -8.11 27.33
CA GLU A 219 2.32 -6.69 27.11
C GLU A 219 3.15 -6.11 25.96
N ASP A 220 4.47 -6.36 25.96
CA ASP A 220 5.37 -5.90 24.88
C ASP A 220 4.94 -6.43 23.50
N GLN A 221 4.49 -7.69 23.42
CA GLN A 221 3.98 -8.27 22.17
C GLN A 221 2.71 -7.56 21.71
N LEU A 222 1.76 -7.33 22.63
CA LEU A 222 0.52 -6.62 22.34
C LEU A 222 0.78 -5.19 21.84
N LEU A 223 1.74 -4.48 22.45
CA LEU A 223 2.10 -3.12 22.05
C LEU A 223 2.76 -3.06 20.67
N LEU A 224 3.67 -3.98 20.36
CA LEU A 224 4.28 -4.08 19.02
C LEU A 224 3.22 -4.40 17.95
N CYS A 225 2.31 -5.31 18.25
CA CYS A 225 1.19 -5.66 17.39
C CYS A 225 0.26 -4.45 17.18
N ALA A 226 -0.15 -3.78 18.25
CA ALA A 226 -1.00 -2.59 18.19
C ALA A 226 -0.35 -1.47 17.38
N GLN A 227 0.97 -1.27 17.51
CA GLN A 227 1.72 -0.30 16.71
C GLN A 227 1.72 -0.65 15.22
N GLN A 228 1.86 -1.92 14.86
CA GLN A 228 1.76 -2.37 13.47
C GLN A 228 0.35 -2.13 12.91
N ILE A 229 -0.71 -2.44 13.69
CA ILE A 229 -2.10 -2.19 13.28
C ILE A 229 -2.35 -0.68 13.12
N ALA A 230 -1.81 0.16 14.02
CA ALA A 230 -1.90 1.61 13.93
C ALA A 230 -1.24 2.15 12.65
N THR A 231 -0.06 1.63 12.29
CA THR A 231 0.60 1.95 11.03
C THR A 231 -0.24 1.50 9.83
N THR A 232 -0.80 0.29 9.86
CA THR A 232 -1.72 -0.21 8.82
C THR A 232 -2.94 0.71 8.65
N ASN A 233 -3.53 1.20 9.74
CA ASN A 233 -4.64 2.17 9.68
C ASN A 233 -4.21 3.48 9.02
N GLN A 234 -3.06 4.02 9.42
CA GLN A 234 -2.55 5.28 8.90
C GLN A 234 -2.22 5.17 7.40
N ASP A 235 -1.56 4.09 6.98
CA ASP A 235 -1.25 3.83 5.57
C ASP A 235 -2.54 3.73 4.73
N ALA A 236 -3.57 3.07 5.25
CA ALA A 236 -4.87 2.99 4.60
C ALA A 236 -5.54 4.36 4.52
N PHE A 237 -5.46 5.20 5.56
CA PHE A 237 -6.01 6.56 5.52
C PHE A 237 -5.33 7.42 4.48
N GLU A 238 -4.00 7.41 4.44
CA GLU A 238 -3.21 8.17 3.48
C GLU A 238 -3.46 7.70 2.04
N LEU A 239 -3.61 6.38 1.85
CA LEU A 239 -3.92 5.78 0.56
C LEU A 239 -5.34 6.09 0.11
N ALA A 240 -6.32 5.99 1.00
CA ALA A 240 -7.70 6.39 0.73
C ALA A 240 -7.78 7.87 0.37
N ASP A 241 -7.15 8.74 1.16
CA ASP A 241 -7.05 10.18 0.87
C ASP A 241 -6.40 10.44 -0.49
N ALA A 242 -5.32 9.72 -0.82
CA ALA A 242 -4.65 9.86 -2.11
C ALA A 242 -5.54 9.42 -3.28
N LEU A 243 -6.27 8.32 -3.14
CA LEU A 243 -7.14 7.77 -4.18
C LEU A 243 -8.44 8.58 -4.33
N MET A 244 -9.03 9.03 -3.23
CA MET A 244 -10.23 9.89 -3.23
C MET A 244 -9.94 11.31 -3.73
N ARG A 245 -8.69 11.80 -3.59
CA ARG A 245 -8.26 13.04 -4.26
C ARG A 245 -8.29 12.92 -5.78
N VAL A 246 -8.05 11.71 -6.32
CA VAL A 246 -8.07 11.41 -7.76
C VAL A 246 -9.50 11.15 -8.25
N ASP A 247 -10.27 10.35 -7.51
CA ASP A 247 -11.68 10.04 -7.79
C ASP A 247 -12.47 10.13 -6.49
N ALA A 248 -13.05 11.29 -6.21
CA ALA A 248 -13.86 11.51 -4.99
C ALA A 248 -15.16 10.68 -4.96
N SER A 249 -15.50 10.00 -6.08
CA SER A 249 -16.65 9.11 -6.20
C SER A 249 -16.27 7.63 -6.22
N ILE A 250 -15.01 7.29 -5.94
CA ILE A 250 -14.53 5.92 -5.87
C ILE A 250 -15.33 5.15 -4.81
N ASP A 251 -15.93 4.02 -5.20
CA ASP A 251 -16.58 3.10 -4.27
C ASP A 251 -15.56 2.25 -3.52
N ASP A 252 -15.98 1.62 -2.42
CA ASP A 252 -15.07 0.89 -1.53
C ASP A 252 -14.36 -0.28 -2.22
N VAL A 253 -15.03 -0.97 -3.15
CA VAL A 253 -14.45 -2.10 -3.90
C VAL A 253 -13.33 -1.57 -4.80
N ARG A 254 -13.60 -0.54 -5.59
CA ARG A 254 -12.59 0.10 -6.44
C ARG A 254 -11.47 0.72 -5.61
N LEU A 255 -11.79 1.28 -4.44
CA LEU A 255 -10.83 1.85 -3.51
C LEU A 255 -9.88 0.78 -2.98
N TYR A 256 -10.42 -0.36 -2.51
CA TYR A 256 -9.63 -1.51 -2.06
C TYR A 256 -8.77 -2.09 -3.19
N ARG A 257 -9.35 -2.35 -4.38
CA ARG A 257 -8.60 -2.90 -5.52
C ARG A 257 -7.47 -1.98 -5.96
N ALA A 258 -7.73 -0.67 -6.00
CA ALA A 258 -6.72 0.32 -6.30
C ALA A 258 -5.65 0.35 -5.20
N ALA A 259 -6.04 0.23 -3.93
CA ALA A 259 -5.12 0.16 -2.83
C ALA A 259 -4.21 -1.08 -2.91
N VAL A 260 -4.77 -2.28 -3.11
CA VAL A 260 -4.00 -3.53 -3.27
C VAL A 260 -3.02 -3.43 -4.43
N ALA A 261 -3.50 -2.95 -5.58
CA ALA A 261 -2.65 -2.74 -6.75
C ALA A 261 -1.52 -1.74 -6.48
N ASN A 262 -1.63 -0.82 -5.51
CA ASN A 262 -0.54 0.07 -5.10
C ASN A 262 0.48 -0.64 -4.19
N VAL A 263 0.08 -1.58 -3.33
CA VAL A 263 1.01 -2.33 -2.45
C VAL A 263 1.79 -3.40 -3.20
N ASP A 264 1.15 -4.14 -4.11
CA ASP A 264 1.84 -5.14 -4.95
C ASP A 264 2.87 -4.47 -5.88
N ARG A 265 2.72 -3.17 -6.11
CA ARG A 265 3.69 -2.34 -6.84
C ARG A 265 4.85 -1.85 -5.97
N LEU A 266 4.75 -1.89 -4.64
CA LEU A 266 5.76 -1.36 -3.71
C LEU A 266 6.58 -2.43 -2.97
N SER A 267 6.07 -3.66 -2.79
CA SER A 267 6.77 -4.74 -2.08
C SER A 267 7.50 -5.71 -3.02
N ASP A 268 8.70 -6.14 -2.63
CA ASP A 268 9.53 -7.17 -3.30
C ASP A 268 9.45 -8.53 -2.59
N SER A 269 8.50 -8.70 -1.66
CA SER A 269 8.31 -9.91 -0.85
C SER A 269 6.99 -10.58 -1.18
N SER A 270 7.04 -11.86 -1.55
CA SER A 270 5.89 -12.74 -1.80
C SER A 270 5.06 -13.08 -0.54
N ARG A 271 5.08 -12.25 0.50
CA ARG A 271 4.23 -12.35 1.69
C ARG A 271 3.89 -10.93 2.16
N ASN A 272 2.66 -10.51 1.92
CA ASN A 272 2.14 -9.25 2.44
C ASN A 272 1.70 -9.50 3.91
N PRO A 273 2.29 -8.86 4.94
CA PRO A 273 1.99 -9.15 6.34
C PRO A 273 0.65 -8.56 6.81
N ARG A 274 -0.37 -8.49 5.93
CA ARG A 274 -1.74 -8.08 6.32
C ARG A 274 -2.26 -9.04 7.38
N GLY A 275 -3.13 -8.56 8.27
CA GLY A 275 -3.66 -9.33 9.39
C GLY A 275 -2.67 -9.75 10.47
N SER A 276 -1.36 -9.79 10.21
CA SER A 276 -0.34 -10.34 11.12
C SER A 276 -0.30 -9.64 12.48
N GLY A 277 -0.55 -8.33 12.49
CA GLY A 277 -0.68 -7.55 13.72
C GLY A 277 -1.83 -8.04 14.61
N MET A 278 -3.00 -8.37 14.04
CA MET A 278 -4.13 -8.90 14.82
C MET A 278 -3.92 -10.37 15.17
N ASN A 279 -3.45 -11.19 14.22
CA ASN A 279 -3.13 -12.60 14.43
C ASN A 279 -2.20 -12.81 15.63
N CYS A 280 -1.12 -12.03 15.71
CA CYS A 280 -0.13 -12.10 16.80
C CYS A 280 -0.63 -11.55 18.16
N GLN A 281 -1.87 -11.07 18.26
CA GLN A 281 -2.52 -10.78 19.53
C GLN A 281 -3.29 -11.97 20.11
N SER A 282 -3.40 -13.08 19.36
CA SER A 282 -4.20 -14.25 19.75
C SER A 282 -3.92 -14.76 21.16
N ILE A 283 -4.94 -14.73 22.02
CA ILE A 283 -4.85 -15.29 23.38
C ILE A 283 -4.54 -16.78 23.29
N THR A 284 -3.43 -17.19 23.92
CA THR A 284 -2.91 -18.57 23.84
C THR A 284 -3.13 -19.32 25.14
N PHE A 285 -3.83 -20.45 25.06
CA PHE A 285 -4.14 -21.33 26.18
C PHE A 285 -3.60 -22.74 26.02
N ALA A 286 -3.13 -23.31 27.13
CA ALA A 286 -3.06 -24.76 27.30
C ALA A 286 -4.16 -25.22 28.27
N PHE A 287 -4.86 -26.30 27.92
CA PHE A 287 -5.90 -26.91 28.76
C PHE A 287 -5.58 -28.37 29.08
N GLY A 288 -6.08 -28.85 30.20
CA GLY A 288 -5.97 -30.24 30.62
C GLY A 288 -4.62 -30.60 31.25
N PRO A 289 -4.55 -31.80 31.85
CA PRO A 289 -3.34 -32.29 32.48
C PRO A 289 -2.30 -32.69 31.45
N ARG A 290 -1.04 -32.85 31.87
CA ARG A 290 0.09 -33.09 30.94
C ARG A 290 -0.09 -34.30 30.02
N ASN A 291 -0.83 -35.33 30.43
CA ASN A 291 -1.11 -36.54 29.64
C ASN A 291 -2.35 -36.44 28.73
N ALA A 292 -3.08 -35.33 28.74
CA ALA A 292 -4.26 -35.07 27.91
C ALA A 292 -4.29 -33.59 27.44
N ARG A 293 -3.11 -32.96 27.35
CA ARG A 293 -3.00 -31.51 27.20
C ARG A 293 -3.35 -31.05 25.80
N VAL A 294 -4.07 -29.94 25.71
CA VAL A 294 -4.54 -29.32 24.45
C VAL A 294 -4.01 -27.91 24.33
N LEU A 295 -3.42 -27.56 23.18
CA LEU A 295 -3.02 -26.19 22.82
C LEU A 295 -4.07 -25.57 21.92
N LEU A 296 -4.64 -24.43 22.35
CA LEU A 296 -5.54 -23.58 21.57
C LEU A 296 -4.94 -22.17 21.55
N ALA A 297 -4.54 -21.69 20.38
CA ALA A 297 -3.75 -20.47 20.24
C ALA A 297 -4.29 -19.49 19.19
N GLY A 298 -5.58 -19.62 18.84
CA GLY A 298 -6.21 -18.85 17.77
C GLY A 298 -5.35 -18.86 16.51
N ASP A 299 -4.98 -17.67 16.07
CA ASP A 299 -4.21 -17.42 14.86
C ASP A 299 -2.78 -16.94 15.12
N MET A 300 -2.23 -17.32 16.28
CA MET A 300 -0.85 -17.02 16.64
C MET A 300 0.13 -17.53 15.57
N GLN A 301 0.92 -16.62 15.00
CA GLN A 301 1.89 -16.92 13.95
C GLN A 301 3.27 -17.26 14.57
N PHE A 302 3.41 -18.46 15.15
CA PHE A 302 4.62 -18.84 15.89
C PHE A 302 5.90 -18.87 15.05
N THR A 303 5.79 -19.10 13.74
CA THR A 303 6.93 -19.39 12.87
C THR A 303 7.40 -18.16 12.11
N ALA A 304 6.46 -17.37 11.58
CA ALA A 304 6.75 -16.16 10.80
C ALA A 304 5.76 -15.04 11.15
N PRO A 305 5.91 -14.38 12.31
CA PRO A 305 4.88 -13.53 12.92
C PRO A 305 4.52 -12.24 12.18
N GLY A 306 5.19 -11.90 11.08
CA GLY A 306 4.85 -10.74 10.24
C GLY A 306 4.90 -9.35 10.90
N VAL A 307 5.17 -9.25 12.21
CA VAL A 307 5.20 -8.01 12.99
C VAL A 307 6.65 -7.60 13.27
N LYS A 308 6.99 -6.37 12.88
CA LYS A 308 8.36 -5.86 13.00
C LYS A 308 8.80 -5.78 14.47
N GLY A 309 9.89 -6.46 14.79
CA GLY A 309 10.54 -6.39 16.10
C GLY A 309 9.95 -7.31 17.17
N VAL A 310 8.97 -8.16 16.83
CA VAL A 310 8.29 -9.08 17.78
C VAL A 310 9.09 -10.34 18.08
N ASP A 311 10.21 -10.59 17.39
CA ASP A 311 10.93 -11.87 17.39
C ASP A 311 11.26 -12.37 18.80
N LYS A 312 11.67 -11.45 19.70
CA LYS A 312 12.04 -11.77 21.08
C LYS A 312 10.81 -12.18 21.91
N GLU A 313 9.73 -11.43 21.78
CA GLU A 313 8.49 -11.66 22.51
C GLU A 313 7.80 -12.94 22.02
N MET A 314 7.81 -13.17 20.70
CA MET A 314 7.32 -14.40 20.09
C MET A 314 8.15 -15.62 20.52
N GLN A 315 9.48 -15.51 20.57
CA GLN A 315 10.33 -16.58 21.10
C GLN A 315 10.01 -16.85 22.58
N ALA A 316 9.82 -15.81 23.40
CA ALA A 316 9.44 -15.99 24.80
C ALA A 316 8.08 -16.67 24.95
N LEU A 317 7.12 -16.39 24.06
CA LEU A 317 5.83 -17.09 24.01
C LEU A 317 6.03 -18.56 23.61
N ARG A 318 6.81 -18.85 22.57
CA ARG A 318 7.16 -20.22 22.16
C ARG A 318 7.78 -21.01 23.31
N ASP A 319 8.73 -20.42 24.04
CA ASP A 319 9.36 -21.06 25.19
C ASP A 319 8.34 -21.45 26.26
N ARG A 320 7.35 -20.59 26.54
CA ARG A 320 6.27 -20.88 27.49
C ARG A 320 5.33 -21.98 26.97
N VAL A 321 5.01 -21.97 25.68
CA VAL A 321 4.21 -23.02 25.04
C VAL A 321 4.94 -24.36 25.12
N ILE A 322 6.20 -24.43 24.72
CA ILE A 322 7.02 -25.64 24.77
C ILE A 322 7.13 -26.15 26.22
N ALA A 323 7.39 -25.26 27.17
CA ALA A 323 7.48 -25.62 28.59
C ALA A 323 6.16 -26.13 29.18
N ALA A 324 5.02 -25.69 28.65
CA ALA A 324 3.70 -26.14 29.09
C ALA A 324 3.30 -27.52 28.52
N GLY A 325 4.00 -28.03 27.51
CA GLY A 325 3.76 -29.33 26.90
C GLY A 325 4.30 -30.55 27.69
N PRO A 326 4.37 -31.75 27.06
CA PRO A 326 3.96 -32.03 25.69
C PRO A 326 2.45 -31.96 25.50
N TYR A 327 2.01 -31.88 24.26
CA TYR A 327 0.60 -31.75 23.89
C TYR A 327 0.08 -33.05 23.26
N ILE A 328 -1.15 -33.42 23.61
CA ILE A 328 -1.88 -34.51 22.96
C ILE A 328 -2.66 -33.99 21.75
N VAL A 329 -3.19 -32.76 21.86
CA VAL A 329 -3.96 -32.10 20.81
C VAL A 329 -3.34 -30.75 20.52
N PHE A 330 -3.12 -30.47 19.25
CA PHE A 330 -2.77 -29.14 18.75
C PHE A 330 -3.81 -28.73 17.71
N LYS A 331 -4.56 -27.65 17.98
CA LYS A 331 -5.27 -26.94 16.93
C LYS A 331 -4.23 -26.09 16.21
N THR A 332 -4.00 -26.39 14.93
CA THR A 332 -3.05 -25.64 14.10
C THR A 332 -3.44 -24.18 14.08
N THR A 333 -2.48 -23.27 14.19
CA THR A 333 -2.79 -21.84 14.22
C THR A 333 -2.98 -21.29 12.82
N HIS A 334 -3.71 -20.18 12.74
CA HIS A 334 -3.94 -19.41 11.52
C HIS A 334 -4.44 -20.32 10.40
N HIS A 335 -5.50 -21.07 10.72
CA HIS A 335 -6.13 -22.03 9.81
C HIS A 335 -5.17 -23.02 9.13
N THR A 336 -4.09 -23.43 9.81
CA THR A 336 -3.04 -24.30 9.23
C THR A 336 -2.20 -23.58 8.16
N SER A 337 -1.87 -22.31 8.37
CA SER A 337 -0.96 -21.52 7.52
C SER A 337 0.52 -21.82 7.76
N ASP A 338 1.38 -21.52 6.79
CA ASP A 338 2.84 -21.74 6.84
C ASP A 338 3.56 -20.86 7.89
N ASN A 339 2.95 -19.73 8.27
CA ASN A 339 3.46 -18.82 9.29
C ASN A 339 3.07 -19.22 10.72
N GLY A 340 2.10 -20.11 10.88
CA GLY A 340 1.58 -20.59 12.17
C GLY A 340 2.39 -21.73 12.77
N GLN A 341 2.91 -22.62 11.94
CA GLN A 341 3.63 -23.81 12.37
C GLN A 341 4.61 -24.33 11.32
N ASP A 342 5.65 -25.02 11.79
CA ASP A 342 6.58 -25.82 10.99
C ASP A 342 6.87 -27.17 11.67
N ASP A 343 7.75 -27.96 11.06
CA ASP A 343 8.09 -29.31 11.53
C ASP A 343 8.80 -29.26 12.88
N GLU A 344 9.66 -28.25 13.06
CA GLU A 344 10.43 -28.05 14.28
C GLU A 344 9.50 -27.73 15.45
N LEU A 345 8.55 -26.82 15.27
CA LEU A 345 7.56 -26.48 16.29
C LEU A 345 6.75 -27.71 16.69
N LEU A 346 6.24 -28.50 15.75
CA LEU A 346 5.48 -29.72 16.08
C LEU A 346 6.28 -30.70 16.93
N THR A 347 7.58 -30.86 16.64
CA THR A 347 8.47 -31.69 17.46
C THR A 347 8.73 -31.07 18.83
N GLN A 348 8.91 -29.75 18.92
CA GLN A 348 9.05 -29.04 20.19
C GLN A 348 7.78 -29.09 21.05
N LEU A 349 6.59 -29.19 20.44
CA LEU A 349 5.31 -29.43 21.11
C LEU A 349 5.16 -30.87 21.64
N GLY A 350 6.11 -31.75 21.33
CA GLY A 350 6.11 -33.15 21.76
C GLY A 350 5.39 -34.10 20.81
N ASP A 351 5.38 -33.78 19.51
CA ASP A 351 4.76 -34.55 18.43
C ASP A 351 3.29 -34.91 18.71
N PRO A 352 2.38 -33.92 18.72
CA PRO A 352 0.99 -34.15 19.12
C PRO A 352 0.31 -35.19 18.22
N PRO A 353 -0.24 -36.28 18.77
CA PRO A 353 -0.87 -37.35 18.00
C PRO A 353 -2.23 -36.94 17.40
N ILE A 354 -2.84 -35.85 17.89
CA ILE A 354 -4.09 -35.31 17.35
C ILE A 354 -3.82 -33.89 16.87
N ILE A 355 -4.07 -33.65 15.59
CA ILE A 355 -3.95 -32.34 14.95
C ILE A 355 -5.34 -31.96 14.44
N VAL A 356 -5.79 -30.75 14.74
CA VAL A 356 -7.10 -30.24 14.29
C VAL A 356 -6.90 -28.96 13.51
N HIS A 357 -7.50 -28.90 12.32
CA HIS A 357 -7.71 -27.66 11.58
C HIS A 357 -9.13 -27.15 11.80
N SER A 358 -9.24 -25.87 12.13
CA SER A 358 -10.49 -25.11 12.07
C SER A 358 -10.42 -24.17 10.88
N GLY A 359 -11.47 -24.16 10.07
CA GLY A 359 -11.62 -23.35 8.87
C GLY A 359 -12.83 -23.80 8.05
N GLY A 360 -13.36 -22.92 7.21
CA GLY A 360 -14.51 -23.24 6.36
C GLY A 360 -14.12 -23.83 5.01
N ARG A 361 -15.14 -24.23 4.26
CA ARG A 361 -14.98 -25.07 3.05
C ARG A 361 -14.30 -24.36 1.88
N ASN A 362 -14.67 -23.10 1.62
CA ASN A 362 -14.29 -22.38 0.41
C ASN A 362 -13.05 -21.54 0.65
N ASP A 363 -11.99 -22.23 1.07
CA ASP A 363 -10.69 -21.63 1.34
C ASP A 363 -9.62 -22.40 0.56
N SER A 364 -9.33 -21.98 -0.67
CA SER A 364 -8.30 -22.65 -1.46
C SER A 364 -6.87 -22.37 -0.98
N GLY A 365 -6.68 -21.40 -0.08
CA GLY A 365 -5.39 -21.06 0.51
C GLY A 365 -5.09 -21.86 1.78
N HIS A 366 -6.12 -22.26 2.53
CA HIS A 366 -5.96 -22.94 3.81
C HIS A 366 -6.72 -24.28 3.91
N PRO A 367 -6.14 -25.28 4.58
CA PRO A 367 -4.76 -25.40 5.03
C PRO A 367 -3.74 -25.19 3.91
N ASP A 368 -2.63 -24.57 4.27
CA ASP A 368 -1.53 -24.35 3.34
C ASP A 368 -1.00 -25.68 2.80
N LYS A 369 -0.63 -25.68 1.53
CA LYS A 369 -0.19 -26.89 0.83
C LYS A 369 1.09 -27.47 1.44
N GLU A 370 2.06 -26.64 1.78
CA GLU A 370 3.35 -27.10 2.33
C GLU A 370 3.14 -27.67 3.74
N VAL A 371 2.27 -27.06 4.54
CA VAL A 371 1.89 -27.60 5.85
C VAL A 371 1.12 -28.93 5.72
N LEU A 372 0.27 -29.10 4.71
CA LEU A 372 -0.40 -30.38 4.43
C LEU A 372 0.59 -31.48 4.05
N GLU A 373 1.57 -31.19 3.19
CA GLU A 373 2.63 -32.14 2.80
C GLU A 373 3.47 -32.56 4.02
N LEU A 374 3.78 -31.60 4.89
CA LEU A 374 4.45 -31.85 6.17
C LEU A 374 3.64 -32.76 7.09
N LEU A 375 2.33 -32.50 7.25
CA LEU A 375 1.46 -33.35 8.08
C LEU A 375 1.26 -34.73 7.46
N GLU A 376 1.23 -34.83 6.13
CA GLU A 376 1.19 -36.11 5.42
C GLU A 376 2.45 -36.93 5.66
N ALA A 377 3.63 -36.32 5.70
CA ALA A 377 4.87 -37.00 6.08
C ALA A 377 4.81 -37.59 7.50
N ARG A 378 4.05 -36.95 8.41
CA ARG A 378 3.80 -37.39 9.79
C ARG A 378 2.60 -38.35 9.94
N ARG A 379 1.94 -38.76 8.85
CA ARG A 379 0.67 -39.54 8.86
C ARG A 379 0.67 -40.81 9.71
N ALA A 380 1.83 -41.41 9.97
CA ALA A 380 1.96 -42.61 10.79
C ALA A 380 1.76 -42.32 12.29
N GLY A 381 2.10 -41.12 12.74
CA GLY A 381 2.01 -40.70 14.15
C GLY A 381 0.80 -39.85 14.48
N ILE A 382 0.09 -39.31 13.48
CA ILE A 382 -0.99 -38.34 13.71
C ILE A 382 -2.38 -38.80 13.25
N LYS A 383 -3.38 -38.23 13.90
CA LYS A 383 -4.78 -38.17 13.50
C LYS A 383 -5.13 -36.72 13.21
N PHE A 384 -5.29 -36.40 11.93
CA PHE A 384 -5.61 -35.08 11.43
C PHE A 384 -7.09 -34.99 11.06
N ALA A 385 -7.83 -34.09 11.72
CA ALA A 385 -9.24 -33.82 11.44
C ALA A 385 -9.41 -32.33 11.09
N ARG A 386 -10.36 -32.02 10.21
CA ARG A 386 -10.54 -30.66 9.67
C ARG A 386 -12.01 -30.27 9.55
N THR A 387 -12.42 -29.13 10.11
CA THR A 387 -13.84 -28.72 10.15
C THR A 387 -14.43 -28.52 8.75
N ASP A 388 -13.63 -28.03 7.81
CA ASP A 388 -14.00 -27.82 6.42
C ASP A 388 -14.41 -29.12 5.69
N ARG A 389 -13.83 -30.27 6.08
CA ARG A 389 -14.13 -31.59 5.51
C ARG A 389 -15.04 -32.46 6.36
N ASN A 390 -14.90 -32.36 7.67
CA ASN A 390 -15.52 -33.27 8.61
C ASN A 390 -16.74 -32.65 9.33
N GLY A 391 -16.98 -31.34 9.16
CA GLY A 391 -17.95 -30.58 9.95
C GLY A 391 -17.47 -30.49 11.40
N ARG A 392 -18.40 -30.51 12.36
CA ARG A 392 -18.07 -30.53 13.79
C ARG A 392 -17.12 -31.69 14.13
N ILE A 393 -16.04 -31.38 14.86
CA ILE A 393 -15.08 -32.35 15.40
C ILE A 393 -15.17 -32.31 16.92
N THR A 394 -15.29 -33.47 17.56
CA THR A 394 -15.20 -33.58 19.02
C THR A 394 -13.97 -34.37 19.40
N VAL A 395 -13.13 -33.78 20.26
CA VAL A 395 -11.90 -34.40 20.76
C VAL A 395 -11.98 -34.61 22.27
N ARG A 396 -11.59 -35.80 22.71
CA ARG A 396 -11.55 -36.26 24.11
C ARG A 396 -10.15 -36.81 24.42
N PRO A 397 -9.18 -35.94 24.71
CA PRO A 397 -7.75 -36.30 24.76
C PRO A 397 -7.37 -37.32 25.83
N GLN A 398 -8.21 -37.48 26.86
CA GLN A 398 -8.07 -38.48 27.91
C GLN A 398 -8.38 -39.92 27.47
N LEU A 399 -9.01 -40.10 26.31
CA LEU A 399 -9.33 -41.42 25.77
C LEU A 399 -8.18 -41.97 24.94
N GLU A 400 -8.20 -43.28 24.71
CA GLU A 400 -7.29 -43.92 23.74
C GLU A 400 -7.46 -43.27 22.35
N LEU A 401 -6.37 -43.11 21.61
CA LEU A 401 -6.32 -42.36 20.35
C LEU A 401 -7.40 -42.79 19.32
N LYS A 402 -7.80 -44.06 19.33
CA LYS A 402 -8.86 -44.62 18.47
C LYS A 402 -10.28 -44.09 18.77
N GLU A 403 -10.52 -43.66 20.01
CA GLU A 403 -11.81 -43.19 20.55
C GLU A 403 -11.76 -41.69 20.87
N ALA A 404 -10.57 -41.10 20.89
CA ALA A 404 -10.35 -39.70 21.25
C ALA A 404 -10.91 -38.70 20.24
N ILE A 405 -11.24 -39.10 19.00
CA ILE A 405 -11.77 -38.21 17.97
C ILE A 405 -13.10 -38.76 17.46
N GLU A 406 -14.15 -37.97 17.59
CA GLU A 406 -15.47 -38.22 17.02
C GLU A 406 -15.74 -37.19 15.92
N THR A 407 -15.90 -37.66 14.69
CA THR A 407 -16.09 -36.79 13.53
C THR A 407 -16.71 -37.54 12.34
N ARG A 408 -17.26 -36.80 11.36
CA ARG A 408 -17.82 -37.36 10.13
C ARG A 408 -16.75 -37.47 9.04
N GLY A 409 -16.97 -38.33 8.05
CA GLY A 409 -16.07 -38.45 6.91
C GLY A 409 -14.71 -39.07 7.24
N ARG A 410 -13.72 -38.80 6.40
CA ARG A 410 -12.37 -39.40 6.49
C ARG A 410 -11.41 -38.46 7.23
N ILE A 411 -10.71 -38.98 8.23
CA ILE A 411 -9.55 -38.35 8.86
C ILE A 411 -8.27 -38.58 8.03
N ASN A 412 -7.22 -37.81 8.32
CA ASN A 412 -5.96 -37.80 7.57
C ASN A 412 -6.22 -37.48 6.09
N ASN A 413 -7.05 -36.46 5.85
CA ASN A 413 -7.23 -35.87 4.54
C ASN A 413 -6.24 -34.71 4.36
N PHE A 414 -5.23 -34.93 3.52
CA PHE A 414 -4.17 -33.96 3.22
C PHE A 414 -4.36 -33.27 1.86
N THR A 415 -5.56 -33.34 1.27
CA THR A 415 -5.84 -32.63 0.02
C THR A 415 -6.13 -31.15 0.28
N VAL A 416 -5.60 -30.29 -0.59
CA VAL A 416 -5.98 -28.88 -0.65
C VAL A 416 -7.47 -28.72 -0.96
N ASN A 417 -8.02 -27.58 -0.55
CA ASN A 417 -9.39 -27.21 -0.89
C ASN A 417 -9.48 -26.75 -2.36
N PRO A 418 -10.56 -27.09 -3.07
CA PRO A 418 -10.73 -26.70 -4.46
C PRO A 418 -10.93 -25.19 -4.58
N LYS A 419 -10.51 -24.62 -5.71
CA LYS A 419 -10.90 -23.25 -6.07
C LYS A 419 -12.39 -23.24 -6.39
N SER A 420 -13.11 -22.20 -5.97
CA SER A 420 -14.57 -22.09 -6.07
C SER A 420 -15.14 -22.28 -7.50
N SER A 421 -14.32 -22.14 -8.54
CA SER A 421 -14.69 -22.35 -9.95
C SER A 421 -14.68 -23.80 -10.44
N ASP A 422 -14.10 -24.73 -9.68
CA ASP A 422 -13.80 -26.11 -10.15
C ASP A 422 -14.80 -27.16 -9.64
N GLU A 423 -15.85 -26.77 -8.93
CA GLU A 423 -16.81 -27.73 -8.38
C GLU A 423 -17.85 -28.13 -9.45
N PRO A 424 -17.96 -29.42 -9.83
CA PRO A 424 -19.06 -29.88 -10.66
C PRO A 424 -20.37 -29.70 -9.87
N PRO A 425 -21.45 -29.19 -10.52
CA PRO A 425 -22.68 -28.91 -9.81
C PRO A 425 -23.25 -30.19 -9.17
N THR A 426 -23.49 -30.12 -7.86
CA THR A 426 -24.21 -31.16 -7.13
C THR A 426 -25.65 -31.18 -7.66
N PRO A 427 -26.28 -32.35 -7.92
CA PRO A 427 -27.60 -32.39 -8.55
C PRO A 427 -28.67 -31.83 -7.60
N ALA A 428 -29.24 -30.68 -7.93
CA ALA A 428 -30.39 -30.14 -7.22
C ALA A 428 -31.65 -30.95 -7.55
N ALA A 429 -32.41 -31.31 -6.51
CA ALA A 429 -33.75 -31.86 -6.63
C ALA A 429 -34.73 -30.84 -7.26
N PRO A 430 -35.82 -31.29 -7.92
CA PRO A 430 -36.59 -30.45 -8.81
C PRO A 430 -37.67 -29.64 -8.08
N THR A 431 -37.80 -28.36 -8.44
CA THR A 431 -39.00 -27.53 -8.19
C THR A 431 -39.22 -26.57 -9.37
N PRO A 432 -40.47 -26.11 -9.60
CA PRO A 432 -41.05 -26.06 -10.94
C PRO A 432 -40.95 -24.69 -11.61
N ALA A 433 -41.13 -24.73 -12.93
CA ALA A 433 -41.02 -23.66 -13.91
C ALA A 433 -41.81 -22.38 -13.61
N ALA A 434 -41.21 -21.24 -13.95
CA ALA A 434 -41.93 -20.09 -14.52
C ALA A 434 -41.02 -19.16 -15.34
N ILE A 435 -41.31 -19.14 -16.64
CA ILE A 435 -41.38 -17.98 -17.55
C ILE A 435 -40.06 -17.41 -18.09
N VAL A 436 -39.83 -17.77 -19.36
CA VAL A 436 -38.97 -17.12 -20.34
C VAL A 436 -39.56 -15.75 -20.72
N GLN A 437 -38.74 -14.69 -20.71
CA GLN A 437 -38.92 -13.57 -21.63
C GLN A 437 -37.59 -13.13 -22.26
N ALA A 438 -37.72 -12.74 -23.51
CA ALA A 438 -36.70 -12.72 -24.55
C ALA A 438 -35.82 -11.46 -24.54
N THR A 439 -34.63 -11.64 -25.12
CA THR A 439 -33.67 -10.63 -25.57
C THR A 439 -34.27 -9.58 -26.51
N VAL A 440 -33.91 -8.31 -26.29
CA VAL A 440 -33.90 -7.26 -27.34
C VAL A 440 -32.64 -6.39 -27.16
N GLN A 441 -31.80 -6.34 -28.20
CA GLN A 441 -30.79 -5.31 -28.40
C GLN A 441 -31.47 -4.02 -28.90
N GLY A 442 -31.15 -2.88 -28.29
CA GLY A 442 -31.57 -1.55 -28.75
C GLY A 442 -30.78 -0.45 -28.04
N ALA A 443 -30.21 0.47 -28.82
CA ALA A 443 -29.42 1.61 -28.35
C ALA A 443 -30.18 2.48 -27.33
N GLY A 444 -29.62 2.64 -26.13
CA GLY A 444 -30.13 3.49 -25.06
C GLY A 444 -29.44 4.87 -25.00
N PRO A 445 -30.04 5.86 -24.31
CA PRO A 445 -29.49 7.21 -24.19
C PRO A 445 -28.15 7.19 -23.44
N GLN A 446 -27.16 7.93 -23.95
CA GLN A 446 -25.95 8.21 -23.19
C GLN A 446 -26.31 9.12 -22.02
N ILE A 447 -26.19 8.61 -20.80
CA ILE A 447 -26.31 9.39 -19.57
C ILE A 447 -24.92 9.93 -19.26
N VAL A 448 -24.79 11.26 -19.27
CA VAL A 448 -23.59 11.97 -18.81
C VAL A 448 -23.90 12.50 -17.42
N ILE A 449 -23.31 11.90 -16.39
CA ILE A 449 -23.44 12.34 -15.00
C ILE A 449 -22.31 13.33 -14.71
N VAL A 450 -22.67 14.55 -14.31
CA VAL A 450 -21.72 15.62 -13.94
C VAL A 450 -21.96 15.95 -12.47
N ASN A 451 -21.01 15.60 -11.60
CA ASN A 451 -21.04 16.00 -10.20
C ASN A 451 -20.50 17.42 -10.06
N LEU A 452 -21.37 18.36 -9.66
CA LEU A 452 -21.01 19.76 -9.46
C LEU A 452 -20.80 20.06 -7.97
N PRO A 453 -19.80 20.88 -7.61
CA PRO A 453 -19.63 21.34 -6.24
C PRO A 453 -20.82 22.23 -5.79
N PRO A 454 -21.10 22.33 -4.48
CA PRO A 454 -22.18 23.17 -3.98
C PRO A 454 -21.88 24.66 -4.23
N GLY A 455 -22.66 25.30 -5.11
CA GLY A 455 -22.60 26.75 -5.37
C GLY A 455 -23.14 27.14 -6.76
N PRO A 456 -23.31 28.46 -7.04
CA PRO A 456 -23.74 28.91 -8.36
C PRO A 456 -22.62 28.72 -9.40
N ILE A 457 -22.95 28.06 -10.51
CA ILE A 457 -22.01 27.69 -11.59
C ILE A 457 -22.61 28.08 -12.94
N ASP A 458 -21.77 28.66 -13.81
CA ASP A 458 -22.03 28.87 -15.23
C ASP A 458 -20.98 28.06 -16.02
N MET A 459 -21.38 27.02 -16.77
CA MET A 459 -20.44 26.22 -17.58
C MET A 459 -21.08 25.61 -18.84
N THR A 460 -20.26 25.18 -19.79
CA THR A 460 -20.69 24.53 -21.03
C THR A 460 -20.14 23.12 -21.13
N VAL A 461 -21.02 22.12 -21.34
CA VAL A 461 -20.63 20.71 -21.55
C VAL A 461 -21.26 20.22 -22.86
N ALA A 462 -20.44 19.69 -23.77
CA ALA A 462 -20.87 19.17 -25.07
C ALA A 462 -21.75 20.14 -25.91
N GLY A 463 -21.52 21.45 -25.81
CA GLY A 463 -22.26 22.48 -26.56
C GLY A 463 -23.56 22.96 -25.91
N VAL A 464 -23.87 22.51 -24.69
CA VAL A 464 -25.03 22.95 -23.90
C VAL A 464 -24.58 23.86 -22.76
N GLU A 465 -25.16 25.06 -22.66
CA GLU A 465 -24.93 25.97 -21.54
C GLU A 465 -25.78 25.59 -20.32
N ILE A 466 -25.14 25.47 -19.16
CA ILE A 466 -25.76 25.13 -17.89
C ILE A 466 -25.51 26.28 -16.91
N GLN A 467 -26.60 26.85 -16.38
CA GLN A 467 -26.58 27.91 -15.37
C GLN A 467 -27.37 27.48 -14.14
N VAL A 468 -26.74 27.51 -12.96
CA VAL A 468 -27.35 27.13 -11.68
C VAL A 468 -27.30 28.32 -10.70
N ARG A 469 -28.45 28.66 -10.10
CA ARG A 469 -28.62 29.77 -9.13
C ARG A 469 -29.42 29.31 -7.90
N HIS A 470 -29.24 29.97 -6.75
CA HIS A 470 -29.96 29.64 -5.50
C HIS A 470 -31.45 30.03 -5.53
N GLY A 471 -32.32 29.12 -5.04
CA GLY A 471 -33.71 29.39 -4.72
C GLY A 471 -33.87 30.18 -3.41
N ALA A 472 -34.81 31.12 -3.37
CA ALA A 472 -35.11 31.95 -2.22
C ALA A 472 -36.17 31.32 -1.30
N ASN A 473 -36.04 31.60 0.02
CA ASN A 473 -36.99 31.43 1.14
C ASN A 473 -37.21 30.01 1.70
N ASP A 474 -36.96 29.81 3.02
CA ASP A 474 -38.01 30.10 4.00
C ASP A 474 -37.51 30.33 5.44
N ARG A 475 -38.30 31.12 6.18
CA ARG A 475 -38.00 31.70 7.51
C ARG A 475 -38.70 30.93 8.66
N SER A 476 -38.06 30.95 9.83
CA SER A 476 -38.61 31.11 11.20
C SER A 476 -39.85 30.30 11.67
N ALA A 477 -39.70 29.61 12.80
CA ALA A 477 -40.71 29.62 13.87
C ALA A 477 -40.04 29.44 15.25
N ALA A 478 -40.55 30.18 16.23
CA ALA A 478 -39.92 30.56 17.48
C ALA A 478 -40.19 29.61 18.66
N SER A 479 -39.30 29.65 19.66
CA SER A 479 -39.66 29.47 21.07
C SER A 479 -38.75 30.34 21.94
N ALA A 480 -39.36 31.16 22.79
CA ALA A 480 -38.73 32.13 23.67
C ALA A 480 -38.65 31.58 25.09
N PHE A 481 -37.61 31.93 25.87
CA PHE A 481 -37.72 32.42 27.26
C PHE A 481 -36.37 33.07 27.70
N PRO A 482 -36.37 34.06 28.63
CA PRO A 482 -35.29 35.04 28.79
C PRO A 482 -34.51 34.91 30.12
N SER A 483 -33.23 35.32 30.15
CA SER A 483 -32.65 35.92 31.36
C SER A 483 -31.36 36.74 31.12
N LYS A 484 -31.54 38.06 31.25
CA LYS A 484 -30.75 39.02 32.04
C LYS A 484 -29.21 38.86 32.12
N SER A 485 -28.52 39.84 31.53
CA SER A 485 -27.23 40.36 32.01
C SER A 485 -27.39 41.20 33.29
N PRO A 486 -26.31 41.41 34.04
CA PRO A 486 -25.74 42.76 34.21
C PRO A 486 -24.20 42.71 34.07
N GLY A 487 -23.46 43.69 33.60
CA GLY A 487 -23.64 45.14 33.51
C GLY A 487 -22.28 45.77 33.87
N GLY A 488 -21.72 46.63 33.02
CA GLY A 488 -20.46 47.34 33.28
C GLY A 488 -19.91 48.07 32.05
N THR A 489 -20.30 49.33 31.88
CA THR A 489 -19.92 50.32 30.86
C THR A 489 -18.67 51.14 31.30
N PRO A 490 -18.22 52.20 30.59
CA PRO A 490 -17.77 52.27 29.18
C PRO A 490 -16.49 53.14 29.00
N GLY A 491 -15.91 53.18 27.79
CA GLY A 491 -15.12 54.33 27.34
C GLY A 491 -14.20 54.10 26.14
N GLY A 492 -14.40 54.88 25.05
CA GLY A 492 -13.29 55.23 24.14
C GLY A 492 -13.45 54.98 22.64
N THR A 493 -14.45 55.62 22.04
CA THR A 493 -14.50 56.27 20.70
C THR A 493 -13.47 55.97 19.58
N GLY A 494 -14.03 55.68 18.39
CA GLY A 494 -13.47 55.95 17.05
C GLY A 494 -13.63 54.73 16.14
N GLY A 495 -14.44 54.67 15.09
CA GLY A 495 -15.09 55.67 14.26
C GLY A 495 -14.96 55.21 12.80
N LEU A 496 -15.96 54.49 12.27
CA LEU A 496 -16.08 54.13 10.85
C LEU A 496 -17.52 54.48 10.40
N PRO A 497 -17.71 55.32 9.38
CA PRO A 497 -19.01 55.54 8.78
C PRO A 497 -19.25 54.66 7.55
N THR A 498 -20.49 54.23 7.46
CA THR A 498 -21.26 53.69 6.32
C THR A 498 -21.09 54.55 5.05
N ILE A 499 -21.27 54.03 3.82
CA ILE A 499 -22.52 54.10 3.05
C ILE A 499 -22.36 53.39 1.67
N ALA A 500 -23.49 52.85 1.18
CA ALA A 500 -23.95 52.67 -0.21
C ALA A 500 -23.67 51.39 -1.01
N ARG A 501 -24.78 50.70 -1.29
CA ARG A 501 -25.02 49.85 -2.46
C ARG A 501 -25.08 50.70 -3.74
N SER A 502 -24.33 50.32 -4.78
CA SER A 502 -24.83 49.93 -6.11
C SER A 502 -23.76 50.12 -7.19
N SER A 503 -23.43 49.04 -7.89
CA SER A 503 -23.39 48.96 -9.36
C SER A 503 -22.92 47.57 -9.76
N LEU A 504 -23.73 46.94 -10.60
CA LEU A 504 -23.46 45.68 -11.28
C LEU A 504 -22.09 45.74 -11.95
N ARG A 505 -21.17 44.85 -11.56
CA ARG A 505 -20.01 44.50 -12.39
C ARG A 505 -20.10 43.02 -12.77
N ARG A 506 -19.97 42.83 -14.08
CA ARG A 506 -19.96 41.58 -14.85
C ARG A 506 -19.16 40.45 -14.20
N PRO A 507 -19.47 39.17 -14.50
CA PRO A 507 -18.65 38.06 -14.08
C PRO A 507 -17.22 38.23 -14.60
N VAL A 508 -16.25 38.11 -13.70
CA VAL A 508 -14.83 38.04 -14.05
C VAL A 508 -14.60 36.66 -14.64
N VAL A 509 -14.48 36.61 -15.97
CA VAL A 509 -13.86 35.50 -16.68
C VAL A 509 -12.39 35.48 -16.24
N LEU A 510 -11.97 34.45 -15.52
CA LEU A 510 -10.54 34.17 -15.27
C LEU A 510 -9.92 33.65 -16.57
N GLY A 511 -9.70 34.55 -17.52
CA GLY A 511 -8.77 34.33 -18.63
C GLY A 511 -7.35 34.63 -18.13
N SER A 512 -6.68 33.65 -17.54
CA SER A 512 -5.21 33.69 -17.50
C SER A 512 -4.73 33.30 -18.89
N SER A 513 -4.26 34.27 -19.67
CA SER A 513 -3.62 33.97 -20.96
C SER A 513 -2.35 33.16 -20.70
N VAL A 514 -2.29 31.96 -21.27
CA VAL A 514 -1.07 31.13 -21.31
C VAL A 514 -0.05 31.87 -22.19
N SER A 515 1.18 32.03 -21.72
CA SER A 515 2.24 32.71 -22.48
C SER A 515 3.46 31.81 -22.55
N LEU A 516 3.80 31.35 -23.76
CA LEU A 516 4.93 30.45 -23.97
C LEU A 516 6.21 31.05 -23.37
N GLY A 517 6.91 30.27 -22.54
CA GLY A 517 8.15 30.67 -21.87
C GLY A 517 8.00 31.89 -20.94
N GLY A 518 6.77 32.22 -20.51
CA GLY A 518 6.51 33.42 -19.74
C GLY A 518 6.68 34.72 -20.54
N GLY A 519 6.57 34.64 -21.88
CA GLY A 519 6.64 35.79 -22.79
C GLY A 519 8.06 36.19 -23.21
N ARG A 520 9.09 35.41 -22.83
CA ARG A 520 10.45 35.62 -23.31
C ARG A 520 10.62 35.16 -24.76
N GLU A 521 11.60 35.75 -25.44
CA GLU A 521 11.99 35.29 -26.77
C GLU A 521 12.66 33.92 -26.67
N LEU A 522 12.18 32.98 -27.47
CA LEU A 522 12.73 31.64 -27.62
C LEU A 522 13.39 31.54 -29.00
N PRO A 523 14.42 30.69 -29.18
CA PRO A 523 14.90 30.36 -30.51
C PRO A 523 13.79 29.71 -31.35
N ASP A 524 14.04 29.51 -32.65
CA ASP A 524 13.11 28.77 -33.51
C ASP A 524 13.07 27.30 -33.05
N LEU A 525 11.92 26.88 -32.54
CA LEU A 525 11.67 25.56 -31.97
C LEU A 525 10.53 24.87 -32.71
N LEU A 526 10.68 23.57 -32.91
CA LEU A 526 9.61 22.74 -33.46
C LEU A 526 8.82 22.10 -32.32
N PHE A 527 7.55 22.45 -32.19
CA PHE A 527 6.65 21.83 -31.21
C PHE A 527 5.96 20.62 -31.83
N VAL A 528 5.91 19.51 -31.09
CA VAL A 528 5.34 18.24 -31.56
C VAL A 528 4.24 17.80 -30.61
N THR A 529 3.06 17.46 -31.13
CA THR A 529 1.94 16.99 -30.31
C THR A 529 1.04 16.01 -31.07
N ASN A 530 0.12 15.36 -30.37
CA ASN A 530 -1.06 14.77 -30.97
C ASN A 530 -2.26 15.51 -30.39
N LYS A 531 -2.89 16.37 -31.20
CA LYS A 531 -3.84 17.36 -30.68
C LYS A 531 -5.01 16.67 -30.00
N ARG A 532 -5.58 15.65 -30.64
CA ARG A 532 -6.72 14.89 -30.11
C ARG A 532 -6.36 14.23 -28.77
N ARG A 533 -5.19 13.59 -28.66
CA ARG A 533 -4.77 12.93 -27.41
C ARG A 533 -4.43 13.93 -26.31
N LEU A 534 -3.87 15.09 -26.66
CA LEU A 534 -3.63 16.18 -25.72
C LEU A 534 -4.95 16.77 -25.21
N GLU A 535 -5.91 17.04 -26.10
CA GLU A 535 -7.27 17.49 -25.73
C GLU A 535 -7.97 16.47 -24.80
N ASN A 536 -7.79 15.17 -25.03
CA ASN A 536 -8.29 14.13 -24.15
C ASN A 536 -7.58 14.08 -22.79
N GLY A 537 -6.32 14.51 -22.72
CA GLY A 537 -5.51 14.48 -21.51
C GLY A 537 -5.77 15.66 -20.58
N ILE A 538 -5.86 16.88 -21.13
CA ILE A 538 -5.93 18.12 -20.34
C ILE A 538 -7.16 18.98 -20.61
N GLY A 539 -8.04 18.57 -21.52
CA GLY A 539 -9.22 19.32 -21.92
C GLY A 539 -9.01 20.13 -23.19
N LYS A 540 -10.10 20.32 -23.95
CA LYS A 540 -10.07 20.97 -25.27
C LYS A 540 -9.72 22.45 -25.19
N THR A 541 -10.25 23.16 -24.20
CA THR A 541 -10.01 24.60 -24.01
C THR A 541 -8.56 24.83 -23.60
N GLU A 542 -8.06 23.98 -22.71
CA GLU A 542 -6.74 24.04 -22.12
C GLU A 542 -5.67 23.67 -23.14
N ALA A 543 -5.87 22.60 -23.91
CA ALA A 543 -5.00 22.23 -25.03
C ALA A 543 -5.03 23.32 -26.11
N GLY A 544 -6.19 23.87 -26.44
CA GLY A 544 -6.32 24.99 -27.37
C GLY A 544 -5.51 26.21 -26.92
N ALA A 545 -5.66 26.63 -25.67
CA ALA A 545 -4.91 27.75 -25.11
C ALA A 545 -3.39 27.54 -25.15
N ALA A 546 -2.92 26.32 -24.91
CA ALA A 546 -1.50 25.98 -25.01
C ALA A 546 -0.99 26.08 -26.45
N LEU A 547 -1.71 25.51 -27.42
CA LEU A 547 -1.31 25.57 -28.83
C LEU A 547 -1.38 26.99 -29.39
N ASP A 548 -2.39 27.77 -29.00
CA ASP A 548 -2.52 29.17 -29.37
C ASP A 548 -1.37 30.00 -28.80
N ALA A 549 -0.91 29.72 -27.57
CA ALA A 549 0.27 30.37 -27.01
C ALA A 549 1.56 30.08 -27.79
N VAL A 550 1.71 28.85 -28.29
CA VAL A 550 2.85 28.46 -29.15
C VAL A 550 2.80 29.20 -30.50
N LEU A 551 1.64 29.23 -31.14
CA LEU A 551 1.44 29.93 -32.41
C LEU A 551 1.58 31.46 -32.27
N ALA A 552 1.09 32.02 -31.17
CA ALA A 552 1.23 33.46 -30.86
C ALA A 552 2.69 33.87 -30.68
N ALA A 553 3.54 32.96 -30.16
CA ALA A 553 4.99 33.12 -30.10
C ALA A 553 5.70 32.85 -31.44
N LYS A 554 4.94 32.68 -32.54
CA LYS A 554 5.42 32.41 -33.90
C LYS A 554 6.20 31.09 -34.06
N GLN A 555 6.01 30.16 -33.14
CA GLN A 555 6.59 28.83 -33.20
C GLN A 555 5.72 27.89 -34.05
N LYS A 556 6.31 26.83 -34.58
CA LYS A 556 5.58 25.85 -35.41
C LYS A 556 5.15 24.65 -34.58
N VAL A 557 3.90 24.21 -34.78
CA VAL A 557 3.37 22.96 -34.21
C VAL A 557 3.21 21.92 -35.31
N VAL A 558 3.63 20.69 -35.04
CA VAL A 558 3.47 19.51 -35.88
C VAL A 558 2.60 18.50 -35.15
N GLU A 559 1.59 18.00 -35.84
CA GLU A 559 0.76 16.90 -35.35
C GLU A 559 1.32 15.56 -35.83
N VAL A 560 1.51 14.61 -34.91
CA VAL A 560 2.05 13.28 -35.19
C VAL A 560 1.07 12.17 -34.84
N GLY A 561 1.26 11.02 -35.48
CA GLY A 561 0.47 9.82 -35.25
C GLY A 561 0.83 9.08 -33.95
N ASP A 562 0.23 7.90 -33.81
CA ASP A 562 0.28 7.11 -32.59
C ASP A 562 1.45 6.10 -32.56
N ASP A 563 2.08 5.86 -33.71
CA ASP A 563 3.23 4.97 -33.84
C ASP A 563 4.53 5.73 -33.55
N PRO A 564 5.39 5.24 -32.62
CA PRO A 564 6.61 5.92 -32.22
C PRO A 564 7.58 6.17 -33.38
N VAL A 565 7.80 5.17 -34.24
CA VAL A 565 8.81 5.24 -35.30
C VAL A 565 8.35 6.20 -36.39
N GLU A 566 7.09 6.09 -36.82
CA GLU A 566 6.54 6.98 -37.83
C GLU A 566 6.39 8.42 -37.31
N ALA A 567 6.08 8.60 -36.02
CA ALA A 567 6.04 9.93 -35.39
C ALA A 567 7.43 10.60 -35.41
N ALA A 568 8.48 9.89 -35.00
CA ALA A 568 9.86 10.42 -35.03
C ALA A 568 10.30 10.73 -36.47
N LYS A 569 10.03 9.83 -37.42
CA LYS A 569 10.35 10.02 -38.85
C LYS A 569 9.63 11.21 -39.48
N ALA A 570 8.38 11.48 -39.10
CA ALA A 570 7.64 12.64 -39.56
C ALA A 570 8.29 13.95 -39.08
N VAL A 571 8.80 13.97 -37.85
CA VAL A 571 9.54 15.11 -37.30
C VAL A 571 10.90 15.26 -37.98
N SER A 572 11.68 14.18 -38.09
CA SER A 572 12.97 14.14 -38.79
C SER A 572 12.88 14.68 -40.22
N SER A 573 11.85 14.26 -40.97
CA SER A 573 11.59 14.72 -42.34
C SER A 573 11.35 16.23 -42.47
N LEU A 574 10.87 16.88 -41.40
CA LEU A 574 10.67 18.33 -41.35
C LEU A 574 11.95 19.05 -40.97
N LEU A 575 12.69 18.53 -39.98
CA LEU A 575 13.97 19.08 -39.55
C LEU A 575 15.01 19.04 -40.69
N ALA A 576 15.06 17.95 -41.46
CA ALA A 576 15.94 17.80 -42.61
C ALA A 576 15.69 18.84 -43.72
N ARG A 577 14.47 19.41 -43.79
CA ARG A 577 14.09 20.43 -44.78
C ARG A 577 14.31 21.85 -44.30
N ASP A 578 14.48 22.04 -43.00
CA ASP A 578 14.57 23.36 -42.39
C ASP A 578 15.58 23.35 -41.24
N SER A 579 16.81 23.72 -41.57
CA SER A 579 17.93 23.79 -40.62
C SER A 579 17.87 25.02 -39.69
N THR A 580 16.79 25.82 -39.73
CA THR A 580 16.66 26.98 -38.84
C THR A 580 16.30 26.59 -37.41
N TYR A 581 15.56 25.49 -37.24
CA TYR A 581 15.17 24.96 -35.94
C TYR A 581 16.39 24.66 -35.06
N LYS A 582 16.31 25.11 -33.81
CA LYS A 582 17.35 24.90 -32.79
C LYS A 582 17.07 23.72 -31.88
N GLY A 583 15.87 23.18 -31.91
CA GLY A 583 15.48 22.01 -31.14
C GLY A 583 14.00 21.69 -31.20
N VAL A 584 13.62 20.62 -30.50
CA VAL A 584 12.27 20.07 -30.50
C VAL A 584 11.67 20.10 -29.09
N VAL A 585 10.41 20.52 -28.98
CA VAL A 585 9.65 20.49 -27.74
C VAL A 585 8.41 19.61 -27.92
N ILE A 586 8.36 18.50 -27.19
CA ILE A 586 7.24 17.57 -27.22
C ILE A 586 6.17 18.01 -26.22
N LEU A 587 4.92 18.13 -26.67
CA LEU A 587 3.76 18.53 -25.87
C LEU A 587 2.87 17.31 -25.60
N GLY A 588 2.99 16.77 -24.38
CA GLY A 588 2.23 15.64 -23.88
C GLY A 588 3.13 14.50 -23.35
N GLY A 589 2.52 13.59 -22.58
CA GLY A 589 3.11 12.36 -22.09
C GLY A 589 3.29 11.31 -23.19
N TYR A 590 3.77 10.11 -22.81
CA TYR A 590 4.07 9.03 -23.75
C TYR A 590 2.82 8.44 -24.41
N ASP A 591 1.65 8.64 -23.81
CA ASP A 591 0.37 8.26 -24.36
C ASP A 591 -0.24 9.36 -25.26
N VAL A 592 0.32 10.58 -25.24
CA VAL A 592 -0.04 11.68 -26.16
C VAL A 592 0.89 11.69 -27.37
N VAL A 593 2.20 11.85 -27.14
CA VAL A 593 3.25 11.69 -28.14
C VAL A 593 4.17 10.55 -27.70
N PRO A 594 4.17 9.41 -28.40
CA PRO A 594 4.90 8.22 -27.97
C PRO A 594 6.40 8.49 -27.79
N SER A 595 7.00 7.91 -26.75
CA SER A 595 8.47 7.88 -26.61
C SER A 595 9.01 6.59 -27.21
N GLN A 596 10.29 6.56 -27.58
CA GLN A 596 10.91 5.35 -28.14
C GLN A 596 11.33 4.39 -27.03
N ILE A 597 11.16 3.09 -27.27
CA ILE A 597 11.79 2.03 -26.49
C ILE A 597 13.10 1.69 -27.19
N VAL A 598 14.22 2.00 -26.55
CA VAL A 598 15.56 1.87 -27.15
C VAL A 598 16.35 0.83 -26.39
N ASP A 599 16.73 -0.24 -27.09
CA ASP A 599 17.82 -1.11 -26.64
C ASP A 599 19.14 -0.41 -26.93
N VAL A 600 19.87 -0.03 -25.88
CA VAL A 600 21.08 0.80 -26.04
C VAL A 600 22.31 -0.02 -26.45
N LEU A 601 22.18 -1.34 -26.52
CA LEU A 601 23.28 -2.23 -26.83
C LEU A 601 23.22 -2.70 -28.27
N GLU A 602 24.34 -2.54 -28.98
CA GLU A 602 24.51 -3.20 -30.26
C GLU A 602 24.45 -4.73 -30.13
N PRO A 603 24.01 -5.46 -31.17
CA PRO A 603 23.88 -6.92 -31.11
C PRO A 603 25.16 -7.65 -30.70
N ALA A 604 26.35 -7.11 -31.02
CA ALA A 604 27.62 -7.70 -30.63
C ALA A 604 27.88 -7.58 -29.12
N VAL A 605 27.66 -6.40 -28.54
CA VAL A 605 27.79 -6.13 -27.10
C VAL A 605 26.77 -6.96 -26.33
N ARG A 606 25.51 -6.99 -26.80
CA ARG A 606 24.44 -7.80 -26.18
C ARG A 606 24.78 -9.29 -26.17
N ARG A 607 25.29 -9.84 -27.27
CA ARG A 607 25.73 -11.26 -27.31
C ARG A 607 26.88 -11.53 -26.35
N SER A 608 27.82 -10.59 -26.19
CA SER A 608 28.95 -10.75 -25.27
C SER A 608 28.55 -10.74 -23.80
N LEU A 609 27.42 -10.14 -23.42
CA LEU A 609 26.92 -10.14 -22.04
C LEU A 609 26.15 -11.42 -21.67
N GLY A 610 25.74 -12.23 -22.66
CA GLY A 610 25.09 -13.52 -22.43
C GLY A 610 23.63 -13.43 -21.95
N SER A 611 23.12 -14.54 -21.42
CA SER A 611 21.72 -14.69 -20.96
C SER A 611 21.43 -14.01 -19.62
N ASP A 612 22.46 -13.73 -18.82
CA ASP A 612 22.32 -13.30 -17.42
C ASP A 612 22.16 -11.77 -17.30
N ILE A 613 21.76 -11.11 -18.39
CA ILE A 613 21.66 -9.65 -18.49
C ILE A 613 20.68 -9.07 -17.45
N GLY A 614 19.69 -9.86 -17.03
CA GLY A 614 18.72 -9.50 -16.00
C GLY A 614 19.29 -9.48 -14.59
N ASP A 615 20.37 -10.23 -14.33
CA ASP A 615 21.06 -10.22 -13.04
C ASP A 615 21.98 -8.99 -12.89
N VAL A 616 22.27 -8.32 -14.01
CA VAL A 616 23.26 -7.23 -14.08
C VAL A 616 22.62 -5.85 -14.29
N ASP A 617 21.48 -5.78 -14.98
CA ASP A 617 20.72 -4.56 -15.17
C ASP A 617 19.21 -4.78 -15.08
N GLU A 618 18.56 -4.04 -14.20
CA GLU A 618 17.10 -4.13 -14.02
C GLU A 618 16.31 -3.60 -15.24
N ASP A 619 16.90 -2.87 -16.18
CA ASP A 619 16.19 -2.49 -17.42
C ASP A 619 16.59 -3.36 -18.62
N HIS A 620 17.45 -4.37 -18.44
CA HIS A 620 18.07 -5.12 -19.55
C HIS A 620 18.72 -4.20 -20.61
N PHE A 621 19.22 -3.03 -20.20
CA PHE A 621 19.74 -1.97 -21.05
C PHE A 621 18.71 -1.40 -22.06
N ILE A 622 17.42 -1.52 -21.76
CA ILE A 622 16.32 -0.97 -22.58
C ILE A 622 15.73 0.25 -21.87
N VAL A 623 15.72 1.41 -22.52
CA VAL A 623 15.32 2.68 -21.90
C VAL A 623 14.29 3.44 -22.72
N TRP A 624 13.54 4.34 -22.08
CA TRP A 624 12.70 5.29 -22.77
C TRP A 624 13.57 6.45 -23.27
N SER A 625 13.44 6.82 -24.55
CA SER A 625 14.18 7.93 -25.12
C SER A 625 13.35 8.73 -26.12
N ASP A 626 13.43 10.05 -25.99
CA ASP A 626 12.87 11.00 -26.95
C ASP A 626 13.89 11.49 -27.98
N GLU A 627 15.13 10.99 -27.92
CA GLU A 627 16.23 11.51 -28.74
C GLU A 627 15.97 11.40 -30.25
N ALA A 628 15.25 10.36 -30.69
CA ALA A 628 14.89 10.16 -32.10
C ALA A 628 14.05 11.31 -32.68
N TYR A 629 13.42 12.15 -31.84
CA TYR A 629 12.71 13.34 -32.33
C TYR A 629 13.66 14.48 -32.74
N GLY A 630 14.91 14.45 -32.31
CA GLY A 630 15.96 15.40 -32.68
C GLY A 630 16.87 14.92 -33.82
N ASP A 631 16.62 13.72 -34.34
CA ASP A 631 17.37 13.09 -35.44
C ASP A 631 16.97 13.74 -36.78
N THR A 632 17.97 14.22 -37.51
CA THR A 632 17.82 14.97 -38.76
C THR A 632 18.22 14.18 -40.00
N ASP A 633 18.93 13.06 -39.87
CA ASP A 633 19.47 12.30 -41.00
C ASP A 633 19.09 10.80 -41.00
N GLY A 634 18.44 10.33 -39.95
CA GLY A 634 17.88 8.99 -39.81
C GLY A 634 18.86 7.94 -39.28
N ASP A 635 19.98 8.35 -38.66
CA ASP A 635 20.97 7.45 -38.08
C ASP A 635 20.63 6.97 -36.64
N HIS A 636 19.48 7.42 -36.10
CA HIS A 636 18.99 7.16 -34.75
C HIS A 636 19.76 7.86 -33.62
N ILE A 637 20.60 8.85 -33.95
CA ILE A 637 21.23 9.78 -33.03
C ILE A 637 20.58 11.15 -33.24
N GLY A 638 20.37 11.91 -32.17
CA GLY A 638 19.73 13.22 -32.28
C GLY A 638 20.76 14.34 -32.47
N GLU A 639 20.77 15.04 -33.62
CA GLU A 639 21.61 16.24 -33.84
C GLU A 639 21.05 17.48 -33.14
N LEU A 640 19.75 17.47 -32.82
CA LEU A 640 19.08 18.59 -32.18
C LEU A 640 18.65 18.25 -30.73
N PRO A 641 18.72 19.22 -29.80
CA PRO A 641 18.21 19.05 -28.45
C PRO A 641 16.69 18.81 -28.43
N VAL A 642 16.26 17.91 -27.54
CA VAL A 642 14.85 17.55 -27.33
C VAL A 642 14.47 17.79 -25.87
N SER A 643 13.31 18.42 -25.65
CA SER A 643 12.64 18.47 -24.35
C SER A 643 11.18 18.02 -24.45
N ARG A 644 10.60 17.60 -23.32
CA ARG A 644 9.21 17.15 -23.24
C ARG A 644 8.48 17.84 -22.10
N ILE A 645 7.33 18.42 -22.38
CA ILE A 645 6.35 18.83 -21.37
C ILE A 645 5.32 17.70 -21.24
N PRO A 646 5.45 16.79 -20.25
CA PRO A 646 4.44 15.77 -20.02
C PRO A 646 3.13 16.42 -19.57
N ASP A 647 1.99 15.92 -20.04
CA ASP A 647 0.69 16.46 -19.63
C ASP A 647 0.26 15.98 -18.25
N ALA A 648 0.70 14.77 -17.84
CA ALA A 648 0.37 14.18 -16.54
C ALA A 648 -1.13 14.17 -16.20
N ARG A 649 -2.00 14.32 -17.21
CA ARG A 649 -3.44 14.57 -17.06
C ARG A 649 -3.79 15.81 -16.21
N ASP A 650 -2.89 16.79 -16.12
CA ASP A 650 -3.06 18.01 -15.34
C ASP A 650 -2.79 19.25 -16.20
N ALA A 651 -3.87 19.93 -16.59
CA ALA A 651 -3.80 21.16 -17.39
C ALA A 651 -3.02 22.29 -16.71
N ARG A 652 -3.13 22.41 -15.38
CA ARG A 652 -2.48 23.48 -14.62
C ARG A 652 -0.97 23.27 -14.60
N MET A 653 -0.53 22.05 -14.32
CA MET A 653 0.88 21.68 -14.38
C MET A 653 1.43 21.90 -15.79
N PHE A 654 0.71 21.40 -16.80
CA PHE A 654 1.12 21.52 -18.20
C PHE A 654 1.27 22.99 -18.64
N HIS A 655 0.31 23.86 -18.31
CA HIS A 655 0.39 25.29 -18.61
C HIS A 655 1.51 26.01 -17.84
N ARG A 656 1.77 25.63 -16.58
CA ARG A 656 2.87 26.19 -15.79
C ARG A 656 4.23 25.83 -16.38
N ALA A 657 4.42 24.57 -16.77
CA ALA A 657 5.64 24.12 -17.43
C ALA A 657 5.84 24.79 -18.80
N LEU A 658 4.77 24.94 -19.59
CA LEU A 658 4.79 25.65 -20.87
C LEU A 658 5.09 27.14 -20.72
N SER A 659 4.59 27.75 -19.63
CA SER A 659 4.81 29.17 -19.30
C SER A 659 6.03 29.38 -18.40
N SER A 660 6.88 28.36 -18.24
CA SER A 660 8.02 28.41 -17.32
C SER A 660 8.98 29.54 -17.66
N ARG A 661 9.43 30.24 -16.62
CA ARG A 661 10.44 31.29 -16.74
C ARG A 661 11.80 30.64 -16.92
N GLY A 662 12.65 31.26 -17.74
CA GLY A 662 14.04 30.84 -17.86
C GLY A 662 14.83 31.10 -16.57
N VAL A 663 15.93 30.38 -16.38
CA VAL A 663 16.88 30.63 -15.28
C VAL A 663 17.40 32.06 -15.38
N ASN A 664 17.55 32.75 -14.25
CA ASN A 664 18.04 34.13 -14.20
C ASN A 664 19.52 34.15 -13.78
N PRO A 665 20.47 34.38 -14.70
CA PRO A 665 21.89 34.29 -14.38
C PRO A 665 22.36 35.28 -13.30
N SER A 666 21.61 36.35 -13.06
CA SER A 666 21.96 37.38 -12.06
C SER A 666 21.61 37.00 -10.62
N LYS A 667 20.85 35.92 -10.40
CA LYS A 667 20.33 35.51 -9.08
C LYS A 667 20.63 34.05 -8.74
N LEU A 668 21.65 33.46 -9.36
CA LEU A 668 21.94 32.03 -9.22
C LEU A 668 22.33 31.68 -7.79
N GLN A 669 21.50 30.84 -7.18
CA GLN A 669 21.81 30.05 -6.00
C GLN A 669 21.62 28.56 -6.33
N ARG A 670 22.30 27.71 -5.56
CA ARG A 670 22.28 26.26 -5.75
C ARG A 670 21.83 25.53 -4.50
N PHE A 671 21.14 24.42 -4.70
CA PHE A 671 20.77 23.46 -3.66
C PHE A 671 21.13 22.06 -4.15
N GLY A 672 21.59 21.20 -3.26
CA GLY A 672 21.86 19.83 -3.65
C GLY A 672 22.08 18.89 -2.49
N VAL A 673 21.82 17.62 -2.76
CA VAL A 673 22.01 16.52 -1.82
C VAL A 673 22.63 15.35 -2.59
N ARG A 674 23.65 14.73 -2.03
CA ARG A 674 24.24 13.49 -2.57
C ARG A 674 24.26 12.36 -1.56
N ASN A 675 24.29 11.13 -2.07
CA ASN A 675 24.60 9.95 -1.31
C ASN A 675 26.06 9.85 -0.89
N LEU A 676 26.30 9.17 0.25
CA LEU A 676 27.63 9.00 0.84
C LEU A 676 28.56 8.28 -0.14
N ALA A 677 28.09 7.18 -0.71
CA ALA A 677 28.78 6.36 -1.71
C ALA A 677 28.66 6.93 -3.14
N ARG A 678 28.37 8.24 -3.29
CA ARG A 678 28.41 8.96 -4.57
C ARG A 678 29.32 10.20 -4.46
N PRO A 679 30.58 10.05 -4.03
CA PRO A 679 31.47 11.18 -3.74
C PRO A 679 31.80 12.01 -4.99
N PHE A 680 31.77 11.41 -6.18
CA PHE A 680 32.00 12.12 -7.46
C PHE A 680 31.09 13.34 -7.67
N ALA A 681 29.89 13.35 -7.07
CA ALA A 681 28.99 14.50 -7.16
C ALA A 681 29.61 15.76 -6.51
N ALA A 682 30.52 15.59 -5.55
CA ALA A 682 31.30 16.70 -4.99
C ALA A 682 32.31 17.27 -6.00
N ASP A 683 32.80 16.48 -6.96
CA ASP A 683 33.70 16.94 -8.02
C ASP A 683 32.95 17.61 -9.18
N VAL A 684 31.66 17.31 -9.33
CA VAL A 684 30.74 17.99 -10.26
C VAL A 684 30.27 19.32 -9.67
N TRP A 685 30.07 19.39 -8.35
CA TRP A 685 29.51 20.54 -7.64
C TRP A 685 30.12 21.91 -7.97
N PRO A 686 31.46 22.06 -8.15
CA PRO A 686 32.06 23.35 -8.49
C PRO A 686 31.64 23.92 -9.84
N ALA A 687 31.11 23.10 -10.76
CA ALA A 687 30.59 23.58 -12.05
C ALA A 687 29.25 24.33 -11.91
N LEU A 688 28.54 24.17 -10.79
CA LEU A 688 27.26 24.85 -10.54
C LEU A 688 27.50 26.24 -9.94
N ALA A 689 26.85 27.24 -10.51
CA ALA A 689 26.86 28.60 -9.98
C ALA A 689 26.13 28.68 -8.62
N GLY A 690 26.68 29.45 -7.68
CA GLY A 690 26.16 29.62 -6.32
C GLY A 690 27.22 29.28 -5.27
N SER A 691 26.94 29.59 -3.99
CA SER A 691 27.89 29.42 -2.89
C SER A 691 27.51 28.36 -1.87
N THR A 692 26.26 27.89 -1.85
CA THR A 692 25.77 26.88 -0.91
C THR A 692 26.60 25.58 -0.98
N PRO A 693 26.93 24.95 0.16
CA PRO A 693 27.61 23.65 0.17
C PRO A 693 26.68 22.52 -0.31
N LEU A 694 27.29 21.43 -0.79
CA LEU A 694 26.56 20.22 -1.17
C LEU A 694 26.25 19.40 0.08
N ASN A 695 24.96 19.10 0.32
CA ASN A 695 24.57 18.26 1.44
C ASN A 695 24.90 16.78 1.18
N VAL A 696 25.14 16.03 2.26
CA VAL A 696 25.42 14.59 2.20
C VAL A 696 24.36 13.86 3.04
N SER A 697 23.66 12.91 2.43
CA SER A 697 22.51 12.22 3.03
C SER A 697 22.83 11.42 4.30
N ALA A 698 24.11 11.14 4.57
CA ALA A 698 24.55 10.55 5.83
C ALA A 698 24.21 11.39 7.07
N SER A 699 23.99 12.70 6.90
CA SER A 699 23.60 13.62 7.96
C SER A 699 22.55 14.64 7.52
N PHE A 700 21.95 14.44 6.35
CA PHE A 700 20.91 15.31 5.79
C PHE A 700 19.66 14.47 5.56
N LEU A 701 18.60 14.79 6.27
CA LEU A 701 17.28 14.17 6.19
C LEU A 701 16.34 15.08 5.40
N HIS A 702 15.22 14.53 4.94
CA HIS A 702 14.18 15.32 4.28
C HIS A 702 13.68 16.51 5.13
N THR A 703 13.69 16.40 6.47
CA THR A 703 13.32 17.47 7.39
C THR A 703 14.30 18.65 7.41
N ASP A 704 15.54 18.43 6.95
CA ASP A 704 16.59 19.45 6.90
C ASP A 704 16.50 20.29 5.60
N ALA A 705 15.64 19.90 4.67
CA ALA A 705 15.40 20.61 3.43
C ALA A 705 14.58 21.89 3.71
N ASN A 706 15.29 22.98 4.02
CA ASN A 706 14.69 24.28 4.28
C ASN A 706 13.91 24.79 3.04
N PRO A 707 12.59 25.02 3.14
CA PRO A 707 11.78 25.49 2.03
C PRO A 707 12.28 26.80 1.40
N GLN A 708 12.87 27.69 2.19
CA GLN A 708 13.38 28.97 1.70
C GLN A 708 14.65 28.80 0.86
N ASP A 709 15.53 27.87 1.23
CA ASP A 709 16.74 27.58 0.46
C ASP A 709 16.37 26.90 -0.88
N LEU A 710 15.36 26.03 -0.86
CA LEU A 710 14.81 25.38 -2.04
C LEU A 710 14.08 26.34 -2.99
N GLU A 711 13.34 27.31 -2.47
CA GLU A 711 12.65 28.31 -3.30
C GLU A 711 13.62 29.33 -3.91
N THR A 712 14.70 29.68 -3.20
CA THR A 712 15.67 30.68 -3.66
C THR A 712 16.74 30.11 -4.60
N ALA A 713 17.07 28.83 -4.49
CA ALA A 713 18.00 28.16 -5.40
C ALA A 713 17.35 27.90 -6.77
N GLN A 714 17.98 28.40 -7.84
CA GLN A 714 17.52 28.11 -9.20
C GLN A 714 18.13 26.82 -9.77
N LEU A 715 19.21 26.32 -9.17
CA LEU A 715 19.92 25.13 -9.65
C LEU A 715 19.88 24.04 -8.58
N HIS A 716 19.08 23.00 -8.82
CA HIS A 716 18.96 21.87 -7.90
C HIS A 716 19.74 20.66 -8.43
N TYR A 717 20.54 20.01 -7.59
CA TYR A 717 21.27 18.79 -7.96
C TYR A 717 21.04 17.68 -6.94
N LEU A 718 20.36 16.62 -7.37
CA LEU A 718 19.99 15.48 -6.55
C LEU A 718 20.76 14.25 -7.03
N MET A 719 21.64 13.71 -6.18
CA MET A 719 22.40 12.49 -6.46
C MET A 719 22.09 11.45 -5.39
N LEU A 720 20.88 10.91 -5.46
CA LEU A 720 20.28 10.02 -4.48
C LEU A 720 19.85 8.70 -5.15
N HIS A 721 19.35 7.76 -4.37
CA HIS A 721 18.69 6.56 -4.91
C HIS A 721 17.28 6.91 -5.34
N GLY A 722 16.85 6.34 -6.46
CA GLY A 722 15.48 6.45 -6.96
C GLY A 722 14.93 5.07 -7.30
N SER A 723 13.63 5.00 -7.53
CA SER A 723 12.93 3.75 -7.84
C SER A 723 11.94 3.98 -8.99
N TRP A 724 11.82 3.02 -9.89
CA TRP A 724 10.73 3.05 -10.88
C TRP A 724 9.38 2.74 -10.23
N ARG A 725 9.33 2.11 -9.05
CA ARG A 725 8.06 1.83 -8.35
C ARG A 725 7.54 3.06 -7.62
N ASP A 726 8.45 3.85 -7.06
CA ASP A 726 8.14 5.06 -6.30
C ASP A 726 8.94 6.26 -6.79
N GLY A 727 8.23 7.20 -7.44
CA GLY A 727 8.80 8.47 -7.90
C GLY A 727 8.56 9.63 -6.93
N TRP A 728 7.86 9.39 -5.83
CA TRP A 728 7.54 10.39 -4.82
C TRP A 728 8.73 10.68 -3.88
N MET A 729 9.65 9.73 -3.73
CA MET A 729 10.78 9.82 -2.81
C MET A 729 12.11 9.49 -3.48
N PHE A 730 13.17 10.19 -3.06
CA PHE A 730 14.55 9.77 -3.25
C PHE A 730 15.22 9.41 -1.92
N LEU A 731 15.93 8.29 -1.93
CA LEU A 731 16.55 7.69 -0.75
C LEU A 731 18.03 8.10 -0.59
N GLY A 732 18.34 8.49 0.63
CA GLY A 732 19.65 8.75 1.18
C GLY A 732 20.42 7.50 1.62
N GLU A 733 21.67 7.66 2.01
CA GLU A 733 22.53 6.60 2.57
C GLU A 733 23.10 7.03 3.92
N LYS A 734 22.95 6.17 4.93
CA LYS A 734 23.61 6.31 6.23
C LYS A 734 25.02 5.71 6.22
N LYS A 735 25.83 6.04 7.23
CA LYS A 735 27.21 5.54 7.37
C LYS A 735 27.30 4.01 7.49
N ASP A 736 26.28 3.37 8.03
CA ASP A 736 26.15 1.91 8.17
C ASP A 736 25.63 1.22 6.90
N ARG A 737 25.49 1.97 5.80
CA ARG A 737 24.95 1.51 4.50
C ARG A 737 23.47 1.16 4.51
N THR A 738 22.72 1.57 5.53
CA THR A 738 21.25 1.57 5.49
C THR A 738 20.73 2.81 4.76
N TYR A 739 19.46 2.76 4.33
CA TYR A 739 18.81 3.87 3.63
C TYR A 739 18.16 4.88 4.60
N THR A 740 17.94 6.10 4.12
CA THR A 740 17.21 7.14 4.84
C THR A 740 16.36 7.97 3.89
N ASP A 741 15.32 8.61 4.39
CA ASP A 741 14.47 9.47 3.56
C ASP A 741 15.17 10.83 3.37
N ALA A 742 15.66 11.08 2.15
CA ALA A 742 16.49 12.26 1.87
C ALA A 742 15.73 13.38 1.16
N PHE A 743 14.78 13.06 0.27
CA PHE A 743 14.04 14.08 -0.47
C PHE A 743 12.67 13.55 -0.93
N PHE A 744 11.60 14.31 -0.67
CA PHE A 744 10.23 13.97 -1.06
C PHE A 744 9.68 14.95 -2.08
N ALA A 745 8.67 14.55 -2.86
CA ALA A 745 7.96 15.44 -3.76
C ALA A 745 7.32 16.63 -3.02
N THR A 746 6.90 16.43 -1.76
CA THR A 746 6.36 17.49 -0.90
C THR A 746 7.39 18.55 -0.50
N ALA A 747 8.68 18.24 -0.59
CA ALA A 747 9.75 19.20 -0.35
C ALA A 747 9.97 20.12 -1.56
N VAL A 748 9.47 19.77 -2.75
CA VAL A 748 9.57 20.65 -3.92
C VAL A 748 8.82 21.96 -3.64
N PRO A 749 9.44 23.14 -3.88
CA PRO A 749 8.81 24.41 -3.56
C PRO A 749 7.56 24.64 -4.40
N GLN A 750 6.59 25.40 -3.88
CA GLN A 750 5.33 25.70 -4.57
C GLN A 750 5.52 26.59 -5.81
N GLN A 751 6.63 27.31 -5.86
CA GLN A 751 7.10 28.09 -7.01
C GLN A 751 8.57 27.77 -7.24
N PHE A 752 8.93 27.50 -8.49
CA PHE A 752 10.30 27.18 -8.87
C PHE A 752 10.61 27.76 -10.24
N ASP A 753 11.39 28.84 -10.26
CA ASP A 753 11.83 29.50 -11.50
C ASP A 753 13.27 29.03 -11.87
N GLY A 754 13.50 27.71 -11.88
CA GLY A 754 14.83 27.11 -12.00
C GLY A 754 14.86 25.80 -12.78
N LEU A 755 15.97 25.07 -12.68
CA LEU A 755 16.11 23.71 -13.18
C LEU A 755 16.66 22.76 -12.11
N ALA A 756 16.20 21.52 -12.18
CA ALA A 756 16.69 20.43 -11.35
C ALA A 756 17.37 19.35 -12.21
N PHE A 757 18.47 18.81 -11.71
CA PHE A 757 19.14 17.64 -12.28
C PHE A 757 19.17 16.53 -11.25
N ALA A 758 18.68 15.35 -11.62
CA ALA A 758 18.66 14.16 -10.77
C ALA A 758 19.45 13.02 -11.41
N GLY A 759 20.56 12.62 -10.77
CA GLY A 759 21.29 11.38 -11.07
C GLY A 759 20.68 10.16 -10.38
N CYS A 760 19.35 10.12 -10.22
CA CYS A 760 18.66 9.07 -9.48
C CYS A 760 18.09 8.04 -10.46
N CYS A 761 18.12 6.75 -10.11
CA CYS A 761 17.49 5.69 -10.91
C CYS A 761 16.02 6.02 -11.16
N TRP A 762 15.59 6.00 -12.43
CA TRP A 762 14.25 6.37 -12.90
C TRP A 762 13.74 7.74 -12.41
N GLY A 763 14.63 8.66 -12.02
CA GLY A 763 14.27 9.93 -11.41
C GLY A 763 13.47 10.89 -12.30
N ALA A 764 13.45 10.68 -13.62
CA ALA A 764 12.64 11.44 -14.58
C ALA A 764 11.64 10.54 -15.35
N LEU A 765 11.34 9.35 -14.84
CA LEU A 765 10.34 8.47 -15.45
C LEU A 765 8.93 9.05 -15.23
N THR A 766 8.24 9.44 -16.31
CA THR A 766 6.92 10.09 -16.28
C THR A 766 5.75 9.10 -16.40
N VAL A 767 6.05 7.80 -16.45
CA VAL A 767 5.09 6.70 -16.57
C VAL A 767 5.34 5.65 -15.50
N SER A 768 4.38 4.75 -15.30
CA SER A 768 4.48 3.70 -14.27
C SER A 768 5.31 2.49 -14.71
N GLN A 769 5.57 2.35 -16.01
CA GLN A 769 6.25 1.20 -16.61
C GLN A 769 7.69 1.53 -17.01
N ARG A 770 8.63 0.60 -16.77
CA ARG A 770 9.96 0.64 -17.41
C ARG A 770 9.82 0.37 -18.91
N ALA A 771 10.79 0.83 -19.69
CA ALA A 771 10.76 0.64 -21.14
C ALA A 771 10.76 -0.84 -21.54
N ARG A 772 11.51 -1.69 -20.81
CA ARG A 772 11.53 -3.14 -21.05
C ARG A 772 10.17 -3.83 -20.85
N ASP A 773 9.33 -3.31 -19.96
CA ASP A 773 8.04 -3.92 -19.61
C ASP A 773 6.90 -3.38 -20.50
N ALA A 774 7.16 -2.29 -21.23
CA ALA A 774 6.15 -1.58 -22.00
C ALA A 774 5.79 -2.27 -23.32
N GLY A 775 6.68 -3.11 -23.87
CA GLY A 775 6.45 -3.82 -25.13
C GLY A 775 5.26 -4.80 -25.12
N SER A 776 4.82 -5.23 -23.93
CA SER A 776 3.65 -6.09 -23.72
C SER A 776 2.42 -5.34 -23.17
N ALA A 777 2.53 -4.04 -22.90
CA ALA A 777 1.47 -3.27 -22.25
C ALA A 777 0.39 -2.86 -23.25
N THR A 778 -0.88 -3.05 -22.88
CA THR A 778 -2.03 -2.59 -23.68
C THR A 778 -2.18 -1.06 -23.68
N GLN A 779 -1.65 -0.38 -22.64
CA GLN A 779 -1.63 1.07 -22.54
C GLN A 779 -0.47 1.55 -21.64
N ILE A 780 0.15 2.68 -22.02
CA ILE A 780 1.16 3.37 -21.20
C ILE A 780 0.44 4.26 -20.18
N ALA A 781 0.75 4.10 -18.89
CA ALA A 781 0.08 4.82 -17.81
C ALA A 781 0.93 6.00 -17.32
N PRO A 782 0.52 7.26 -17.56
CA PRO A 782 1.21 8.44 -17.05
C PRO A 782 1.21 8.46 -15.51
N ARG A 783 2.27 9.02 -14.92
CA ARG A 783 2.28 9.38 -13.50
C ARG A 783 1.51 10.67 -13.27
N VAL A 784 0.94 10.77 -12.08
CA VAL A 784 0.36 12.01 -11.55
C VAL A 784 1.42 12.81 -10.80
N VAL A 785 1.18 14.12 -10.66
CA VAL A 785 2.12 15.08 -10.05
C VAL A 785 2.53 14.65 -8.64
N GLU A 786 1.56 14.20 -7.84
CA GLU A 786 1.74 13.81 -6.44
C GLU A 786 2.59 12.54 -6.26
N ARG A 787 2.89 11.80 -7.33
CA ARG A 787 3.69 10.57 -7.31
C ARG A 787 5.02 10.70 -8.05
N SER A 788 5.44 11.94 -8.34
CA SER A 788 6.71 12.21 -9.05
C SER A 788 7.34 13.52 -8.61
N ILE A 789 8.57 13.44 -8.10
CA ILE A 789 9.41 14.61 -7.82
C ILE A 789 9.60 15.43 -9.11
N ALA A 790 9.87 14.79 -10.24
CA ALA A 790 10.06 15.46 -11.52
C ALA A 790 8.82 16.26 -11.96
N LEU A 791 7.63 15.65 -11.90
CA LEU A 791 6.39 16.34 -12.23
C LEU A 791 6.04 17.43 -11.21
N SER A 792 6.40 17.26 -9.95
CA SER A 792 6.25 18.30 -8.91
C SER A 792 7.08 19.54 -9.22
N TYR A 793 8.32 19.39 -9.72
CA TYR A 793 9.13 20.53 -10.17
C TYR A 793 8.50 21.28 -11.35
N LEU A 794 7.90 20.56 -12.29
CA LEU A 794 7.17 21.18 -13.41
C LEU A 794 5.89 21.87 -12.95
N ASN A 795 5.16 21.27 -12.00
CA ASN A 795 3.98 21.88 -11.40
C ASN A 795 4.32 23.14 -10.59
N ALA A 796 5.53 23.24 -10.04
CA ALA A 796 6.04 24.45 -9.42
C ALA A 796 6.40 25.56 -10.42
N GLY A 797 6.39 25.27 -11.73
CA GLY A 797 6.77 26.21 -12.79
C GLY A 797 8.22 26.07 -13.27
N GLY A 798 8.91 24.99 -12.88
CA GLY A 798 10.29 24.72 -13.26
C GLY A 798 10.53 24.77 -14.76
N ASN A 799 11.63 25.41 -15.18
CA ASN A 799 12.04 25.43 -16.57
C ASN A 799 12.35 24.02 -17.07
N ALA A 800 13.07 23.24 -16.25
CA ALA A 800 13.38 21.86 -16.57
C ALA A 800 13.61 20.97 -15.34
N PHE A 801 13.34 19.68 -15.55
CA PHE A 801 13.86 18.59 -14.72
C PHE A 801 14.61 17.60 -15.61
N VAL A 802 15.91 17.44 -15.38
CA VAL A 802 16.77 16.52 -16.12
C VAL A 802 17.04 15.29 -15.26
N GLY A 803 16.79 14.09 -15.77
CA GLY A 803 17.07 12.86 -15.03
C GLY A 803 16.89 11.59 -15.84
N CYS A 804 17.10 10.44 -15.21
CA CYS A 804 17.10 9.14 -15.89
C CYS A 804 15.69 8.57 -16.09
N THR A 805 15.44 7.92 -17.22
CA THR A 805 14.28 7.06 -17.48
C THR A 805 14.52 5.59 -17.12
N GLY A 806 15.76 5.24 -16.72
CA GLY A 806 16.21 3.91 -16.33
C GLY A 806 17.08 3.91 -15.06
N ALA A 807 17.59 2.74 -14.67
CA ALA A 807 18.57 2.56 -13.60
C ALA A 807 19.87 3.31 -13.91
N HIS A 808 20.22 4.23 -13.02
CA HIS A 808 21.38 5.10 -13.19
C HIS A 808 22.65 4.47 -12.63
N TYR A 809 23.66 4.26 -13.49
CA TYR A 809 24.92 3.68 -13.06
C TYR A 809 25.86 4.74 -12.51
N SER A 810 26.20 4.62 -11.23
CA SER A 810 27.19 5.46 -10.57
C SER A 810 27.93 4.66 -9.50
N GLY A 811 29.26 4.81 -9.44
CA GLY A 811 30.11 4.09 -8.50
C GLY A 811 30.53 4.93 -7.29
N PRO A 812 31.08 4.30 -6.24
CA PRO A 812 31.70 5.01 -5.12
C PRO A 812 33.07 5.59 -5.46
N ASP A 813 33.65 5.22 -6.60
CA ASP A 813 34.94 5.72 -7.04
C ASP A 813 34.88 7.20 -7.40
N THR A 814 35.89 7.96 -6.98
CA THR A 814 36.07 9.38 -7.28
C THR A 814 36.87 9.60 -8.57
N ASP A 815 37.58 8.59 -9.07
CA ASP A 815 38.26 8.68 -10.35
C ASP A 815 37.21 8.84 -11.47
N PRO A 816 37.23 9.97 -12.21
CA PRO A 816 36.26 10.21 -13.27
C PRO A 816 36.33 9.18 -14.41
N ASP A 817 37.48 8.52 -14.61
CA ASP A 817 37.68 7.54 -15.67
C ASP A 817 37.14 6.16 -15.30
N VAL A 818 37.09 5.84 -14.00
CA VAL A 818 36.45 4.62 -13.45
C VAL A 818 34.95 4.85 -13.27
N ASN A 819 34.55 6.02 -12.79
CA ASN A 819 33.15 6.32 -12.49
C ASN A 819 32.29 6.46 -13.77
N TYR A 820 31.15 5.78 -13.81
CA TYR A 820 30.26 5.75 -14.98
C TYR A 820 29.46 7.04 -15.23
N ALA A 821 29.38 7.96 -14.28
CA ALA A 821 28.49 9.13 -14.35
C ALA A 821 29.23 10.48 -14.35
N THR A 822 30.49 10.51 -13.91
CA THR A 822 31.21 11.77 -13.61
C THR A 822 31.37 12.66 -14.83
N HIS A 823 31.85 12.11 -15.95
CA HIS A 823 32.07 12.88 -17.18
C HIS A 823 30.77 13.46 -17.73
N MET A 824 29.69 12.67 -17.80
CA MET A 824 28.39 13.12 -18.28
C MET A 824 27.80 14.26 -17.44
N HIS A 825 27.80 14.10 -16.11
CA HIS A 825 27.28 15.13 -15.21
C HIS A 825 28.11 16.42 -15.28
N ARG A 826 29.44 16.30 -15.32
CA ARG A 826 30.34 17.44 -15.44
C ARG A 826 30.12 18.19 -16.76
N ALA A 827 29.96 17.46 -17.87
CA ALA A 827 29.70 18.02 -19.18
C ALA A 827 28.38 18.82 -19.19
N PHE A 828 27.30 18.28 -18.58
CA PHE A 828 26.02 18.99 -18.45
C PHE A 828 26.16 20.33 -17.74
N TRP A 829 26.74 20.32 -16.53
CA TRP A 829 26.84 21.54 -15.73
C TRP A 829 27.81 22.58 -16.31
N LYS A 830 28.85 22.15 -17.03
CA LYS A 830 29.73 23.05 -17.79
C LYS A 830 29.04 23.65 -19.02
N ALA A 831 28.24 22.86 -19.72
CA ALA A 831 27.53 23.31 -20.92
C ALA A 831 26.42 24.31 -20.58
N LEU A 832 25.75 24.14 -19.44
CA LEU A 832 24.59 24.94 -19.03
C LEU A 832 24.77 26.47 -19.15
N PRO A 833 25.81 27.11 -18.59
CA PRO A 833 26.00 28.56 -18.78
C PRO A 833 26.32 28.94 -20.24
N VAL A 834 27.01 28.07 -20.98
CA VAL A 834 27.38 28.30 -22.39
C VAL A 834 26.16 28.24 -23.30
N THR A 835 25.19 27.39 -22.97
CA THR A 835 23.91 27.24 -23.68
C THR A 835 22.83 28.21 -23.18
N ARG A 836 23.23 29.31 -22.52
CA ARG A 836 22.32 30.32 -21.95
C ARG A 836 21.28 29.71 -21.00
N TYR A 837 21.69 28.68 -20.25
CA TYR A 837 20.86 27.95 -19.29
C TYR A 837 19.69 27.18 -19.91
N SER A 838 19.76 26.83 -21.20
CA SER A 838 18.88 25.81 -21.78
C SER A 838 19.33 24.43 -21.32
N ALA A 839 18.49 23.78 -20.50
CA ALA A 839 18.72 22.42 -20.02
C ALA A 839 18.71 21.40 -21.17
N ALA A 840 17.84 21.59 -22.17
CA ALA A 840 17.79 20.72 -23.35
C ALA A 840 19.12 20.77 -24.12
N SER A 841 19.61 21.98 -24.41
CA SER A 841 20.88 22.19 -25.11
C SER A 841 22.07 21.67 -24.30
N ALA A 842 22.07 21.88 -22.98
CA ALA A 842 23.12 21.40 -22.09
C ALA A 842 23.17 19.86 -22.03
N LEU A 843 22.01 19.20 -21.98
CA LEU A 843 21.91 17.74 -22.01
C LEU A 843 22.39 17.16 -23.34
N HIS A 844 22.02 17.77 -24.47
CA HIS A 844 22.50 17.36 -25.79
C HIS A 844 24.03 17.53 -25.92
N ALA A 845 24.58 18.66 -25.48
CA ALA A 845 26.04 18.88 -25.46
C ALA A 845 26.75 17.84 -24.56
N ALA A 846 26.18 17.55 -23.38
CA ALA A 846 26.73 16.55 -22.46
C ALA A 846 26.74 15.14 -23.05
N ARG A 847 25.66 14.76 -23.74
CA ARG A 847 25.59 13.48 -24.47
C ARG A 847 26.64 13.39 -25.56
N THR A 848 26.85 14.46 -26.31
CA THR A 848 27.85 14.50 -27.39
C THR A 848 29.27 14.35 -26.84
N GLU A 849 29.61 15.13 -25.81
CA GLU A 849 30.91 15.04 -25.14
C GLU A 849 31.12 13.64 -24.54
N TYR A 850 30.10 13.08 -23.89
CA TYR A 850 30.17 11.77 -23.28
C TYR A 850 30.26 10.62 -24.30
N SER A 851 29.55 10.72 -25.42
CA SER A 851 29.67 9.79 -26.56
C SER A 851 31.08 9.80 -27.13
N ALA A 852 31.70 10.98 -27.30
CA ALA A 852 33.08 11.08 -27.78
C ALA A 852 34.06 10.42 -26.79
N ASP A 853 33.89 10.68 -25.50
CA ASP A 853 34.69 10.04 -24.44
C ASP A 853 34.56 8.50 -24.46
N ILE A 854 33.32 7.97 -24.53
CA ILE A 854 33.08 6.52 -24.67
C ILE A 854 33.78 5.98 -25.92
N ALA A 855 33.61 6.62 -27.07
CA ALA A 855 34.20 6.18 -28.33
C ALA A 855 35.73 6.12 -28.29
N THR A 856 36.38 7.09 -27.62
CA THR A 856 37.85 7.11 -27.50
C THR A 856 38.41 5.98 -26.64
N ARG A 857 37.62 5.44 -25.70
CA ARG A 857 38.06 4.43 -24.73
C ARG A 857 37.42 3.06 -24.94
N ALA A 858 36.47 2.92 -25.86
CA ALA A 858 35.67 1.71 -26.06
C ALA A 858 36.52 0.46 -26.34
N GLY A 859 37.66 0.59 -27.04
CA GLY A 859 38.54 -0.53 -27.35
C GLY A 859 39.25 -1.15 -26.14
N ASP A 860 39.37 -0.40 -25.04
CA ASP A 860 40.08 -0.80 -23.84
C ASP A 860 39.11 -1.10 -22.65
N MET A 861 37.80 -0.96 -22.86
CA MET A 861 36.77 -1.17 -21.82
C MET A 861 36.26 -2.61 -21.80
N GLU A 862 36.05 -3.14 -20.59
CA GLU A 862 35.27 -4.36 -20.41
C GLU A 862 33.83 -4.17 -20.95
N THR A 863 33.27 -5.21 -21.55
CA THR A 863 31.95 -5.16 -22.22
C THR A 863 30.86 -4.59 -21.32
N LEU A 864 30.84 -4.98 -20.05
CA LEU A 864 29.84 -4.51 -19.09
C LEU A 864 30.02 -3.03 -18.75
N ASP A 865 31.25 -2.55 -18.67
CA ASP A 865 31.52 -1.14 -18.41
C ASP A 865 31.09 -0.28 -19.59
N LEU A 866 31.39 -0.73 -20.81
CA LEU A 866 30.88 -0.10 -22.03
C LEU A 866 29.34 -0.03 -22.02
N ALA A 867 28.67 -1.15 -21.73
CA ALA A 867 27.21 -1.22 -21.67
C ALA A 867 26.58 -0.24 -20.65
N ARG A 868 27.16 -0.14 -19.44
CA ARG A 868 26.72 0.80 -18.40
C ARG A 868 26.87 2.26 -18.85
N ARG A 869 27.96 2.59 -19.54
CA ARG A 869 28.21 3.95 -20.05
C ARG A 869 27.27 4.31 -21.20
N LEU A 870 27.03 3.39 -22.14
CA LEU A 870 26.04 3.56 -23.22
C LEU A 870 24.64 3.80 -22.66
N LYS A 871 24.24 3.05 -21.62
CA LYS A 871 22.95 3.28 -20.94
C LYS A 871 22.86 4.67 -20.31
N ASN A 872 23.87 5.08 -19.54
CA ASN A 872 23.91 6.42 -18.95
C ASN A 872 23.77 7.51 -20.02
N ARG A 873 24.44 7.37 -21.17
CA ARG A 873 24.32 8.34 -22.27
C ARG A 873 22.88 8.44 -22.80
N ALA A 874 22.22 7.30 -23.00
CA ALA A 874 20.90 7.25 -23.64
C ALA A 874 19.75 7.66 -22.70
N GLN A 875 19.82 7.33 -21.41
CA GLN A 875 18.65 7.34 -20.53
C GLN A 875 18.24 8.68 -19.92
N PHE A 876 19.05 9.73 -20.03
CA PHE A 876 18.68 11.04 -19.46
C PHE A 876 17.67 11.76 -20.35
N THR A 877 16.58 12.26 -19.79
CA THR A 877 15.60 13.10 -20.51
C THR A 877 15.51 14.50 -19.91
N CYS A 878 15.13 15.48 -20.73
CA CYS A 878 14.85 16.85 -20.30
C CYS A 878 13.34 17.07 -20.27
N LEU A 879 12.75 17.04 -19.07
CA LEU A 879 11.34 17.35 -18.87
C LEU A 879 11.14 18.85 -18.65
N GLY A 880 10.00 19.40 -19.07
CA GLY A 880 9.70 20.83 -19.05
C GLY A 880 9.98 21.52 -20.38
N LEU A 881 9.89 22.85 -20.40
CA LEU A 881 10.20 23.62 -21.61
C LEU A 881 11.69 23.49 -21.95
N GLY A 882 12.60 23.65 -20.99
CA GLY A 882 14.03 23.35 -21.13
C GLY A 882 14.85 24.30 -22.02
N TRP A 883 14.25 25.41 -22.44
CA TRP A 883 14.86 26.46 -23.27
C TRP A 883 14.94 27.77 -22.53
#